data_AF-A0AAD5WP65-F1
#
_entry.id   AF-A0AAD5WP65-F1
#
_cell.length_a   1.000
_cell.length_b   1.000
_cell.length_c   1.000
_cell.angle_alpha   90.00
_cell.angle_beta   90.00
_cell.angle_gamma   90.00
#
_symmetry.space_group_name_H-M   'P 1'
#
loop_
_entity.id
_entity.type
_entity.pdbx_description
1 polymer ?
#
loop_
_entity_poly.entity_id
_entity_poly.type
_entity_poly.pdbx_seq_one_letter_code
_entity_poly.pdbx_strand_id
1 'polypeptide(L)'
;MDRRVQIHDHRHDRPAWPPAGIDHDYYSDDDGLQDRPRGSRKRAPSPPPTIRRPRIEIDPAYEMSRNVAPDSPPVRRPRAVSAAGGVPNRRSGHSPRLTSDKHGLLTPLDTSLRPHPGTRGDRSPRLDPRRHGESPPSPGRPLSPFEDLPRPTRAHAPPSYNQKRAWSQSRRSSSKPPSDPGSRPPLSPSVTSSSGVLGDSIFRYSPLGPGQFRLVRILPTRMSTIKCEMFHEIVRDPPPYIAISYAWGDAGDTRKIRLDGVNVPVAASLHGALQAIRKDIASALVWVDALCIDQQNKEERTVQVQLMTSIYQKAQSIAIWLGPEEDDSSVALKFLVDVSKLANSPSKDIKGFISSQIDKNEVGSTVALFERDYWRRLWVVQEVLNAKAVDVYCGDSKVPWDIFSLASRLFNRYRADLDYYFPAYSQDNKQKRASVISKGPYTYSQVLAFHGPGSLLDISQFQDNGPDSLLEALCKCRKKLSADPRDKVFGILGVLPEEVREEFPPNYSLSVKEVYTDVVDFLITTTGSIDIICEAIHFPLHTSSHSLPSFVPDWSHIPQTGPMGNYYLFTASGTSSAMTRFLDERRNKLEISAIPLDKIGKYGISVGTLCTLADYLMAFLHWRAMLLERHDDEDRDYDRLVKETFCRTICLDQVPEEFNDPSNSKWLTATFHVFAALIRDRLPFMPLDKELSYYADLEGIVRPEDRRAFLQLHFGGKMMGRCFCLTKSGRMGMGTGFMGSGDLIVVPLGCSTPILIRPEGGRGEYRFVGDVYLHGYMRGKAVEQWKNRDRDLERFVIH
;
A
#
# COMPACT_ATOMS: atom_id res chain seq x y z
N MET A 1 -58.60 -51.95 2.56
CA MET A 1 -57.44 -52.14 3.45
C MET A 1 -56.19 -52.00 2.59
N ASP A 2 -55.32 -51.01 2.77
CA ASP A 2 -55.46 -49.81 3.60
C ASP A 2 -54.62 -48.63 3.04
N ARG A 3 -54.67 -47.48 3.73
CA ARG A 3 -53.94 -46.19 3.54
C ARG A 3 -52.52 -46.31 2.93
N ARG A 4 -52.00 -45.35 2.13
CA ARG A 4 -52.31 -43.90 2.03
C ARG A 4 -51.81 -43.26 0.71
N VAL A 5 -52.63 -42.36 0.15
CA VAL A 5 -52.41 -41.13 -0.66
C VAL A 5 -50.92 -40.72 -0.96
N GLN A 6 -50.43 -40.54 -2.20
CA GLN A 6 -50.64 -39.46 -3.23
C GLN A 6 -50.05 -38.07 -2.83
N ILE A 7 -49.58 -37.13 -3.68
CA ILE A 7 -49.77 -36.81 -5.13
C ILE A 7 -48.43 -36.36 -5.80
N HIS A 8 -48.36 -36.39 -7.14
CA HIS A 8 -47.36 -35.76 -8.04
C HIS A 8 -47.18 -34.23 -7.79
N ASP A 9 -46.09 -33.52 -8.13
CA ASP A 9 -45.09 -33.57 -9.24
C ASP A 9 -45.58 -33.12 -10.63
N HIS A 10 -45.50 -31.82 -10.92
CA HIS A 10 -45.36 -31.30 -12.29
C HIS A 10 -44.48 -30.04 -12.33
N ARG A 11 -43.88 -29.81 -13.52
CA ARG A 11 -42.82 -28.82 -13.78
C ARG A 11 -43.40 -27.48 -14.25
N HIS A 12 -42.63 -26.40 -14.09
CA HIS A 12 -42.37 -25.43 -15.16
C HIS A 12 -41.09 -24.63 -14.89
N ASP A 13 -40.65 -23.91 -15.92
CA ASP A 13 -39.27 -23.61 -16.28
C ASP A 13 -38.53 -22.55 -15.44
N ARG A 14 -37.19 -22.54 -15.56
CA ARG A 14 -36.31 -21.49 -15.01
C ARG A 14 -35.81 -20.56 -16.14
N PRO A 15 -35.88 -19.23 -16.00
CA PRO A 15 -35.10 -18.32 -16.83
C PRO A 15 -33.61 -18.34 -16.42
N ALA A 16 -32.71 -18.30 -17.41
CA ALA A 16 -31.28 -18.05 -17.19
C ALA A 16 -30.98 -16.55 -17.38
N TRP A 17 -30.03 -16.02 -16.61
CA TRP A 17 -29.60 -14.62 -16.73
C TRP A 17 -28.42 -14.49 -17.72
N PRO A 18 -28.50 -13.59 -18.72
CA PRO A 18 -27.39 -13.32 -19.65
C PRO A 18 -26.36 -12.34 -19.03
N PRO A 19 -25.13 -12.28 -19.58
CA PRO A 19 -24.10 -11.35 -19.11
C PRO A 19 -24.40 -9.90 -19.52
N ALA A 20 -24.08 -8.95 -18.63
CA ALA A 20 -24.24 -7.53 -18.90
C ALA A 20 -23.10 -6.98 -19.78
N GLY A 21 -23.42 -6.66 -21.04
CA GLY A 21 -22.66 -5.70 -21.82
C GLY A 21 -23.09 -4.27 -21.49
N ILE A 22 -22.18 -3.30 -21.63
CA ILE A 22 -22.48 -1.87 -21.51
C ILE A 22 -22.45 -1.28 -22.92
N ASP A 23 -23.57 -0.68 -23.32
CA ASP A 23 -23.64 0.29 -24.42
C ASP A 23 -24.57 1.43 -24.01
N HIS A 24 -24.47 2.57 -24.71
CA HIS A 24 -24.94 3.87 -24.21
C HIS A 24 -26.09 4.47 -25.03
N ASP A 25 -26.75 5.45 -24.39
CA ASP A 25 -27.58 6.52 -24.95
C ASP A 25 -29.05 6.26 -25.33
N TYR A 26 -29.77 7.39 -25.37
CA TYR A 26 -31.18 7.63 -25.72
C TYR A 26 -32.28 7.00 -24.84
N TYR A 27 -32.85 7.84 -23.97
CA TYR A 27 -34.19 8.35 -24.26
C TYR A 27 -34.27 9.86 -23.98
N SER A 28 -35.03 10.55 -24.82
CA SER A 28 -35.32 11.98 -24.74
C SER A 28 -36.83 12.17 -24.90
N ASP A 29 -37.45 13.02 -24.10
CA ASP A 29 -38.81 13.49 -24.35
C ASP A 29 -38.89 15.02 -24.16
N ASP A 30 -39.63 15.67 -25.06
CA ASP A 30 -40.00 17.08 -25.04
C ASP A 30 -41.15 17.33 -24.07
N ASP A 31 -41.30 18.58 -23.57
CA ASP A 31 -42.66 19.14 -23.51
C ASP A 31 -42.75 20.69 -23.48
N GLY A 32 -43.70 21.20 -24.27
CA GLY A 32 -44.48 22.43 -24.06
C GLY A 32 -43.82 23.77 -23.69
N LEU A 33 -43.48 24.60 -24.69
CA LEU A 33 -43.40 26.07 -24.55
C LEU A 33 -44.68 26.76 -25.05
N GLN A 34 -45.28 27.65 -24.24
CA GLN A 34 -46.30 28.63 -24.68
C GLN A 34 -46.07 30.01 -24.03
N ASP A 35 -46.76 31.05 -24.53
CA ASP A 35 -46.18 32.39 -24.68
C ASP A 35 -46.79 33.49 -23.76
N ARG A 36 -45.91 34.28 -23.11
CA ARG A 36 -46.11 35.71 -22.68
C ARG A 36 -47.17 36.05 -21.61
N PRO A 37 -47.24 37.32 -21.08
CA PRO A 37 -46.49 38.55 -21.44
C PRO A 37 -45.69 39.23 -20.30
N ARG A 38 -45.08 40.39 -20.60
CA ARG A 38 -44.24 41.22 -19.70
C ARG A 38 -45.07 42.07 -18.72
N GLY A 39 -44.57 42.32 -17.49
CA GLY A 39 -45.25 43.22 -16.54
C GLY A 39 -44.41 43.84 -15.40
N SER A 40 -44.05 45.12 -15.56
CA SER A 40 -43.70 46.09 -14.49
C SER A 40 -42.39 45.95 -13.66
N ARG A 41 -41.87 47.10 -13.19
CA ARG A 41 -40.76 47.23 -12.23
C ARG A 41 -41.30 47.38 -10.80
N LYS A 42 -40.67 46.74 -9.80
CA LYS A 42 -40.65 47.21 -8.40
C LYS A 42 -39.23 47.11 -7.82
N ARG A 43 -38.91 47.96 -6.84
CA ARG A 43 -37.57 48.07 -6.21
C ARG A 43 -37.34 46.97 -5.18
N ALA A 44 -36.10 46.49 -5.06
CA ALA A 44 -35.64 45.75 -3.88
C ALA A 44 -35.29 46.73 -2.74
N PRO A 45 -35.50 46.35 -1.46
CA PRO A 45 -35.12 47.16 -0.30
C PRO A 45 -33.62 47.05 0.03
N SER A 46 -33.08 48.06 0.71
CA SER A 46 -31.69 48.10 1.18
C SER A 46 -31.42 47.13 2.35
N PRO A 47 -30.20 46.60 2.49
CA PRO A 47 -29.83 45.75 3.63
C PRO A 47 -29.69 46.54 4.95
N PRO A 48 -29.92 45.91 6.12
CA PRO A 48 -29.72 46.51 7.44
C PRO A 48 -28.23 46.64 7.81
N PRO A 49 -27.86 47.52 8.77
CA PRO A 49 -26.47 47.86 9.07
C PRO A 49 -25.70 46.77 9.84
N THR A 50 -24.41 46.66 9.56
CA THR A 50 -23.48 45.74 10.25
C THR A 50 -23.21 46.14 11.70
N ILE A 51 -23.56 45.26 12.65
CA ILE A 51 -23.17 45.37 14.05
C ILE A 51 -21.73 44.84 14.21
N ARG A 52 -20.81 45.68 14.72
CA ARG A 52 -19.47 45.25 15.14
C ARG A 52 -19.57 44.37 16.39
N ARG A 53 -18.91 43.21 16.41
CA ARG A 53 -18.63 42.46 17.65
C ARG A 53 -17.22 42.78 18.18
N PRO A 54 -16.94 42.60 19.49
CA PRO A 54 -15.69 43.06 20.09
C PRO A 54 -14.47 42.24 19.68
N ARG A 55 -13.27 42.82 19.83
CA ARG A 55 -12.03 42.05 19.98
C ARG A 55 -12.11 41.19 21.24
N ILE A 56 -11.69 39.95 21.15
CA ILE A 56 -11.19 39.18 22.28
C ILE A 56 -9.69 39.01 22.03
N GLU A 57 -8.88 39.48 22.96
CA GLU A 57 -7.43 39.24 22.95
C GLU A 57 -7.17 37.94 23.70
N ILE A 58 -6.38 37.04 23.11
CA ILE A 58 -6.02 35.74 23.69
C ILE A 58 -4.51 35.73 23.90
N ASP A 59 -4.11 35.43 25.13
CA ASP A 59 -2.73 35.46 25.61
C ASP A 59 -1.93 34.22 25.09
N PRO A 60 -0.85 34.39 24.32
CA PRO A 60 -0.12 33.29 23.70
C PRO A 60 0.89 32.64 24.67
N ALA A 61 0.39 32.02 25.75
CA ALA A 61 1.20 31.50 26.85
C ALA A 61 0.87 30.04 27.25
N TYR A 62 0.49 29.16 26.31
CA TYR A 62 0.15 27.76 26.64
C TYR A 62 0.48 26.70 25.57
N GLU A 63 1.71 26.66 25.05
CA GLU A 63 2.14 25.54 24.17
C GLU A 63 3.62 25.11 24.37
N MET A 64 4.00 24.83 25.63
CA MET A 64 5.26 24.16 25.97
C MET A 64 5.09 23.18 27.16
N SER A 65 4.71 21.92 26.88
CA SER A 65 4.99 20.76 27.76
C SER A 65 4.41 19.42 27.22
N ARG A 66 5.10 18.79 26.26
CA ARG A 66 4.95 17.34 25.99
C ARG A 66 6.31 16.70 25.72
N ASN A 67 7.05 16.45 26.80
CA ASN A 67 8.19 15.52 26.87
C ASN A 67 8.28 15.00 28.31
N VAL A 68 7.86 13.76 28.54
CA VAL A 68 7.97 13.07 29.83
C VAL A 68 8.38 11.63 29.53
N ALA A 69 9.48 11.18 30.12
CA ALA A 69 9.99 9.82 29.98
C ALA A 69 9.24 8.85 30.92
N PRO A 70 9.22 7.53 30.63
CA PRO A 70 8.58 6.55 31.49
C PRO A 70 9.39 6.28 32.77
N ASP A 71 8.74 6.46 33.93
CA ASP A 71 9.34 6.19 35.25
C ASP A 71 9.35 4.70 35.61
N SER A 72 10.32 4.30 36.43
CA SER A 72 10.53 2.92 36.91
C SER A 72 9.84 2.64 38.26
N PRO A 73 9.55 1.35 38.59
CA PRO A 73 8.70 1.00 39.74
C PRO A 73 9.34 1.28 41.13
N PRO A 74 8.53 1.46 42.19
CA PRO A 74 8.98 2.07 43.44
C PRO A 74 9.68 1.13 44.42
N VAL A 75 10.82 1.59 44.95
CA VAL A 75 11.51 0.96 46.11
C VAL A 75 10.98 1.54 47.43
N ARG A 76 10.84 0.69 48.45
CA ARG A 76 10.32 1.05 49.79
C ARG A 76 11.23 2.05 50.51
N ARG A 77 10.64 3.07 51.15
CA ARG A 77 11.31 3.94 52.13
C ARG A 77 11.22 3.37 53.57
N PRO A 78 12.32 3.38 54.34
CA PRO A 78 12.29 3.47 55.81
C PRO A 78 11.88 4.87 56.29
N ARG A 79 11.78 5.08 57.61
CA ARG A 79 11.06 6.22 58.22
C ARG A 79 11.98 7.17 59.01
N ALA A 80 11.66 8.47 58.88
CA ALA A 80 11.70 9.52 59.92
C ALA A 80 13.02 10.24 60.31
N VAL A 81 12.79 11.32 61.08
CA VAL A 81 13.69 12.11 61.95
C VAL A 81 14.36 13.38 61.34
N SER A 82 13.85 14.53 61.81
CA SER A 82 14.39 15.90 62.03
C SER A 82 15.80 16.34 61.58
N ALA A 83 16.13 17.64 61.48
CA ALA A 83 15.38 18.91 61.29
C ALA A 83 16.37 20.09 61.20
N ALA A 84 15.91 21.24 60.67
CA ALA A 84 16.35 22.63 60.95
C ALA A 84 17.84 23.06 60.82
N GLY A 85 18.07 24.15 60.06
CA GLY A 85 19.12 25.14 60.34
C GLY A 85 20.14 25.40 59.20
N GLY A 86 20.53 26.68 59.02
CA GLY A 86 21.73 27.07 58.24
C GLY A 86 21.49 27.98 57.02
N VAL A 87 21.49 29.30 57.24
CA VAL A 87 21.39 30.38 56.22
C VAL A 87 22.26 31.56 56.71
N PRO A 88 22.92 32.42 55.89
CA PRO A 88 23.47 32.31 54.52
C PRO A 88 24.99 32.74 54.46
N ASN A 89 25.63 32.86 53.28
CA ASN A 89 25.99 34.19 52.69
C ASN A 89 26.94 34.21 51.45
N ARG A 90 26.51 34.97 50.43
CA ARG A 90 27.22 35.99 49.59
C ARG A 90 28.55 35.74 48.84
N ARG A 91 28.51 36.24 47.57
CA ARG A 91 29.55 37.02 46.83
C ARG A 91 30.75 36.25 46.25
N SER A 92 30.85 36.06 44.93
CA SER A 92 31.30 36.98 43.84
C SER A 92 32.83 37.06 43.70
N GLY A 93 33.44 37.03 42.51
CA GLY A 93 32.90 36.92 41.14
C GLY A 93 33.99 37.22 40.08
N HIS A 94 33.57 37.41 38.82
CA HIS A 94 34.35 37.85 37.64
C HIS A 94 35.38 36.88 37.00
N SER A 95 35.26 36.79 35.67
CA SER A 95 36.23 36.35 34.65
C SER A 95 37.29 37.48 34.38
N PRO A 96 38.17 37.51 33.34
CA PRO A 96 38.31 36.61 32.17
C PRO A 96 39.73 36.32 31.57
N ARG A 97 39.76 35.43 30.55
CA ARG A 97 40.52 35.51 29.27
C ARG A 97 42.07 35.32 29.13
N LEU A 98 42.39 34.60 28.04
CA LEU A 98 43.41 34.85 26.96
C LEU A 98 44.79 34.17 26.96
N THR A 99 45.27 33.94 25.71
CA THR A 99 46.67 33.66 25.22
C THR A 99 47.33 32.34 25.69
N SER A 100 47.65 31.36 24.81
CA SER A 100 48.78 31.24 23.84
C SER A 100 50.17 31.09 24.51
N ASP A 101 51.16 30.33 24.03
CA ASP A 101 51.52 30.03 22.63
C ASP A 101 52.56 28.86 22.49
N LYS A 102 52.81 28.39 21.25
CA LYS A 102 54.03 27.71 20.69
C LYS A 102 54.65 26.38 21.24
N HIS A 103 54.67 25.41 20.33
CA HIS A 103 55.72 24.44 19.92
C HIS A 103 57.05 24.22 20.71
N GLY A 104 57.46 22.94 20.76
CA GLY A 104 58.86 22.46 20.87
C GLY A 104 58.98 20.97 20.50
N LEU A 105 60.09 20.53 19.86
CA LEU A 105 60.33 19.12 19.49
C LEU A 105 61.32 18.42 20.43
N LEU A 106 61.26 17.08 20.53
CA LEU A 106 62.37 16.14 20.24
C LEU A 106 62.01 14.65 20.51
N THR A 107 62.80 13.74 19.94
CA THR A 107 62.81 12.25 20.07
C THR A 107 64.29 11.79 20.10
N PRO A 108 64.72 10.50 20.14
CA PRO A 108 64.02 9.21 20.14
C PRO A 108 64.60 8.17 21.17
N LEU A 109 64.52 6.86 20.84
CA LEU A 109 65.05 5.64 21.51
C LEU A 109 64.19 5.14 22.69
N ASP A 110 63.70 3.89 22.81
CA ASP A 110 64.02 2.53 22.31
C ASP A 110 64.67 1.63 23.39
N THR A 111 64.06 0.47 23.66
CA THR A 111 64.75 -0.73 24.18
C THR A 111 63.90 -2.00 24.02
N SER A 112 64.45 -2.96 23.29
CA SER A 112 64.01 -4.35 23.08
C SER A 112 63.71 -5.18 24.35
N LEU A 113 62.90 -6.25 24.24
CA LEU A 113 63.38 -7.65 24.39
C LEU A 113 62.32 -8.77 24.11
N ARG A 114 62.80 -9.87 23.52
CA ARG A 114 62.26 -11.25 23.30
C ARG A 114 63.50 -12.19 23.26
N PRO A 115 63.45 -13.55 23.35
CA PRO A 115 62.41 -14.53 22.95
C PRO A 115 62.04 -15.51 24.11
N HIS A 116 61.79 -16.84 24.06
CA HIS A 116 61.82 -17.95 23.07
C HIS A 116 60.81 -19.08 23.47
N PRO A 117 60.54 -20.13 22.64
CA PRO A 117 59.36 -21.00 22.78
C PRO A 117 59.61 -22.53 22.94
N GLY A 118 58.53 -23.31 23.09
CA GLY A 118 58.41 -24.74 22.71
C GLY A 118 57.34 -25.51 23.50
N THR A 119 56.95 -26.77 23.20
CA THR A 119 56.94 -27.60 21.96
C THR A 119 56.21 -28.96 22.24
N ARG A 120 55.70 -29.66 21.22
CA ARG A 120 55.08 -31.04 21.23
C ARG A 120 53.67 -31.15 21.87
N GLY A 121 52.83 -32.16 21.56
CA GLY A 121 52.85 -33.08 20.40
C GLY A 121 52.25 -34.50 20.61
N ASP A 122 51.29 -34.88 19.74
CA ASP A 122 50.95 -36.25 19.26
C ASP A 122 50.18 -37.27 20.17
N ARG A 123 49.43 -38.17 19.47
CA ARG A 123 48.90 -39.52 19.82
C ARG A 123 47.50 -39.75 20.43
N SER A 124 46.81 -40.72 19.79
CA SER A 124 45.61 -41.46 20.26
C SER A 124 45.99 -42.72 21.06
N PRO A 125 45.00 -43.45 21.63
CA PRO A 125 44.74 -44.78 21.03
C PRO A 125 43.27 -45.23 20.97
N ARG A 126 43.09 -46.32 20.21
CA ARG A 126 41.87 -47.04 19.78
C ARG A 126 41.09 -47.70 20.93
N LEU A 127 39.79 -47.98 20.72
CA LEU A 127 39.30 -49.36 20.47
C LEU A 127 37.86 -49.40 19.91
N ASP A 128 37.60 -50.38 19.03
CA ASP A 128 36.30 -50.80 18.45
C ASP A 128 35.93 -52.16 19.09
N PRO A 129 34.67 -52.65 19.03
CA PRO A 129 34.43 -53.70 18.03
C PRO A 129 32.99 -53.81 17.45
N ARG A 130 32.89 -53.87 16.11
CA ARG A 130 31.79 -54.47 15.27
C ARG A 130 30.47 -53.67 15.22
N ARG A 131 29.65 -53.70 14.16
CA ARG A 131 29.71 -54.10 12.72
C ARG A 131 28.42 -53.52 12.06
N HIS A 132 28.22 -53.46 10.75
CA HIS A 132 28.97 -53.93 9.57
C HIS A 132 28.79 -52.90 8.43
N GLY A 133 29.32 -53.13 7.22
CA GLY A 133 29.00 -52.29 6.06
C GLY A 133 29.37 -52.93 4.72
N GLU A 134 28.73 -52.50 3.63
CA GLU A 134 29.05 -52.86 2.24
C GLU A 134 28.55 -51.77 1.27
N SER A 135 29.08 -51.76 0.03
CA SER A 135 29.06 -50.62 -0.91
C SER A 135 28.97 -51.09 -2.38
N PRO A 136 28.78 -50.22 -3.40
CA PRO A 136 28.10 -50.56 -4.66
C PRO A 136 29.00 -51.20 -5.74
N PRO A 137 28.43 -51.60 -6.90
CA PRO A 137 28.59 -50.73 -8.09
C PRO A 137 27.44 -50.75 -9.14
N SER A 138 27.56 -49.89 -10.16
CA SER A 138 26.88 -49.96 -11.48
C SER A 138 27.60 -50.96 -12.43
N PRO A 139 27.33 -51.09 -13.76
CA PRO A 139 26.28 -50.52 -14.64
C PRO A 139 25.61 -51.56 -15.60
N GLY A 140 24.77 -51.14 -16.57
CA GLY A 140 24.57 -51.90 -17.83
C GLY A 140 23.17 -51.90 -18.50
N ARG A 141 23.18 -51.96 -19.84
CA ARG A 141 22.07 -52.20 -20.81
C ARG A 141 22.40 -53.52 -21.59
N PRO A 142 21.59 -54.05 -22.54
CA PRO A 142 20.21 -53.75 -22.99
C PRO A 142 19.31 -55.01 -23.20
N LEU A 143 18.14 -54.82 -23.86
CA LEU A 143 17.43 -55.70 -24.84
C LEU A 143 15.94 -56.03 -24.53
N SER A 144 15.18 -56.26 -25.61
CA SER A 144 13.79 -56.74 -25.68
C SER A 144 13.71 -58.02 -26.53
N PRO A 145 12.60 -58.80 -26.45
CA PRO A 145 11.65 -58.87 -27.60
C PRO A 145 10.14 -59.00 -27.24
N PHE A 146 9.31 -58.99 -28.30
CA PHE A 146 7.94 -59.56 -28.56
C PHE A 146 7.18 -60.37 -27.47
N GLU A 147 5.84 -60.53 -27.43
CA GLU A 147 4.63 -60.06 -28.19
C GLU A 147 3.42 -60.13 -27.18
N ASP A 148 2.11 -59.84 -27.42
CA ASP A 148 1.21 -60.06 -28.57
C ASP A 148 -0.09 -59.18 -28.46
N LEU A 149 -1.09 -59.41 -29.33
CA LEU A 149 -2.26 -58.55 -29.65
C LEU A 149 -3.63 -59.17 -29.24
N PRO A 150 -4.77 -58.42 -29.20
CA PRO A 150 -5.57 -58.13 -30.43
C PRO A 150 -6.33 -56.78 -30.50
N ARG A 151 -6.93 -56.49 -31.67
CA ARG A 151 -7.87 -55.36 -31.97
C ARG A 151 -9.27 -55.89 -32.38
N PRO A 152 -10.29 -55.02 -32.58
CA PRO A 152 -10.54 -54.40 -33.90
C PRO A 152 -10.94 -52.89 -33.77
N THR A 153 -11.37 -52.07 -34.75
CA THR A 153 -11.67 -52.24 -36.19
C THR A 153 -11.16 -51.00 -37.00
N ARG A 154 -11.96 -50.41 -37.93
CA ARG A 154 -11.70 -49.19 -38.74
C ARG A 154 -13.01 -48.63 -39.35
N ALA A 155 -13.08 -47.32 -39.60
CA ALA A 155 -13.83 -46.64 -40.69
C ALA A 155 -13.33 -45.18 -40.79
N HIS A 156 -12.78 -44.65 -41.90
CA HIS A 156 -13.28 -44.36 -43.27
C HIS A 156 -13.84 -42.92 -43.46
N ALA A 157 -13.54 -42.30 -44.62
CA ALA A 157 -13.85 -40.92 -45.04
C ALA A 157 -13.70 -40.81 -46.59
N PRO A 158 -14.08 -39.71 -47.30
CA PRO A 158 -14.77 -38.49 -46.85
C PRO A 158 -16.29 -38.52 -47.19
N PRO A 159 -16.91 -37.94 -48.27
CA PRO A 159 -16.43 -37.16 -49.43
C PRO A 159 -16.79 -35.64 -49.34
N SER A 160 -17.28 -34.99 -50.42
CA SER A 160 -17.66 -33.56 -50.51
C SER A 160 -18.90 -33.34 -51.41
N TYR A 161 -19.51 -32.14 -51.41
CA TYR A 161 -20.54 -31.73 -52.38
C TYR A 161 -20.48 -30.23 -52.72
N ASN A 162 -20.93 -29.84 -53.93
CA ASN A 162 -20.62 -28.52 -54.52
C ASN A 162 -21.58 -28.10 -55.67
N GLN A 163 -22.40 -27.04 -55.47
CA GLN A 163 -23.17 -26.29 -56.50
C GLN A 163 -23.36 -24.83 -56.01
N LYS A 164 -23.23 -23.71 -56.75
CA LYS A 164 -23.34 -23.27 -58.18
C LYS A 164 -24.68 -22.66 -58.63
N ARG A 165 -24.78 -21.32 -58.59
CA ARG A 165 -25.32 -20.33 -59.59
C ARG A 165 -25.48 -18.96 -58.87
N ALA A 166 -25.14 -17.76 -59.39
CA ALA A 166 -25.43 -17.08 -60.69
C ALA A 166 -26.89 -16.61 -60.81
N TRP A 167 -27.25 -15.39 -61.27
CA TRP A 167 -26.52 -14.24 -61.88
C TRP A 167 -27.45 -12.99 -61.88
N SER A 168 -26.94 -11.74 -61.81
CA SER A 168 -27.54 -10.52 -62.42
C SER A 168 -26.62 -9.28 -62.28
N GLN A 169 -27.06 -8.08 -62.70
CA GLN A 169 -26.16 -7.00 -63.17
C GLN A 169 -26.43 -5.58 -62.59
N SER A 170 -25.33 -4.81 -62.49
CA SER A 170 -25.22 -3.35 -62.75
C SER A 170 -26.10 -2.33 -62.00
N ARG A 171 -25.44 -1.44 -61.24
CA ARG A 171 -25.24 -0.03 -61.64
C ARG A 171 -24.12 0.66 -60.83
N ARG A 172 -23.60 1.77 -61.34
CA ARG A 172 -22.62 2.64 -60.67
C ARG A 172 -23.31 3.80 -59.93
N SER A 173 -22.89 4.07 -58.70
CA SER A 173 -22.76 5.43 -58.14
C SER A 173 -21.81 5.39 -56.93
N SER A 174 -21.27 6.55 -56.53
CA SER A 174 -20.11 6.63 -55.63
C SER A 174 -20.35 7.50 -54.39
N SER A 175 -20.28 6.89 -53.21
CA SER A 175 -19.92 7.54 -51.94
C SER A 175 -19.62 6.51 -50.84
N LYS A 176 -18.69 6.83 -49.93
CA LYS A 176 -18.63 6.24 -48.57
C LYS A 176 -19.54 7.08 -47.66
N PRO A 177 -20.21 6.50 -46.66
CA PRO A 177 -19.61 6.40 -45.32
C PRO A 177 -19.96 5.04 -44.65
N PRO A 178 -20.11 4.96 -43.30
CA PRO A 178 -19.06 4.60 -42.36
C PRO A 178 -19.13 3.13 -41.90
N SER A 179 -18.18 2.70 -41.07
CA SER A 179 -18.16 1.34 -40.50
C SER A 179 -17.62 1.33 -39.07
N ASP A 180 -18.40 0.80 -38.15
CA ASP A 180 -18.07 0.49 -36.75
C ASP A 180 -19.14 -0.49 -36.22
N PRO A 181 -18.95 -1.25 -35.11
CA PRO A 181 -17.71 -1.73 -34.50
C PRO A 181 -17.57 -3.27 -34.59
N GLY A 182 -16.50 -3.82 -33.99
CA GLY A 182 -16.58 -5.14 -33.34
C GLY A 182 -15.79 -6.30 -33.94
N SER A 183 -14.56 -6.51 -33.44
CA SER A 183 -13.93 -7.83 -33.20
C SER A 183 -12.55 -7.67 -32.53
N ARG A 184 -12.45 -7.89 -31.20
CA ARG A 184 -11.16 -7.96 -30.50
C ARG A 184 -10.59 -9.39 -30.60
N PRO A 185 -9.36 -9.60 -31.11
CA PRO A 185 -8.63 -10.85 -30.94
C PRO A 185 -8.06 -10.96 -29.51
N PRO A 186 -7.72 -12.17 -29.02
CA PRO A 186 -7.28 -12.39 -27.64
C PRO A 186 -5.84 -11.93 -27.38
N LEU A 187 -5.59 -11.43 -26.17
CA LEU A 187 -4.24 -11.14 -25.67
C LEU A 187 -3.44 -12.44 -25.53
N SER A 188 -2.24 -12.47 -26.13
CA SER A 188 -1.25 -13.54 -26.01
C SER A 188 -0.06 -13.05 -25.17
N PRO A 189 0.68 -13.94 -24.47
CA PRO A 189 1.71 -13.54 -23.52
C PRO A 189 2.94 -12.90 -24.17
N SER A 190 3.75 -12.26 -23.33
CA SER A 190 4.94 -11.47 -23.67
C SER A 190 5.96 -12.23 -24.53
N VAL A 191 6.30 -11.63 -25.68
CA VAL A 191 7.45 -12.02 -26.50
C VAL A 191 8.54 -10.97 -26.36
N THR A 192 9.77 -11.44 -26.20
CA THR A 192 11.01 -10.68 -26.05
C THR A 192 11.30 -9.70 -27.19
N SER A 193 12.15 -8.72 -26.91
CA SER A 193 12.76 -7.79 -27.88
C SER A 193 13.33 -8.54 -29.10
N SER A 194 12.63 -8.45 -30.23
CA SER A 194 13.03 -9.08 -31.49
C SER A 194 13.76 -8.08 -32.40
N SER A 195 14.88 -8.51 -32.96
CA SER A 195 15.77 -7.69 -33.79
C SER A 195 15.17 -7.37 -35.16
N GLY A 196 15.05 -6.08 -35.48
CA GLY A 196 14.92 -5.62 -36.87
C GLY A 196 16.27 -5.72 -37.59
N VAL A 197 16.51 -6.80 -38.33
CA VAL A 197 17.80 -7.03 -39.01
C VAL A 197 17.88 -6.26 -40.33
N LEU A 198 18.65 -5.16 -40.33
CA LEU A 198 19.36 -4.65 -41.52
C LEU A 198 20.48 -3.68 -41.08
N GLY A 199 21.58 -4.24 -40.55
CA GLY A 199 22.84 -3.51 -40.34
C GLY A 199 22.93 -2.60 -39.11
N ASP A 200 23.07 -3.19 -37.92
CA ASP A 200 23.75 -2.55 -36.78
C ASP A 200 24.37 -3.66 -35.88
N SER A 201 25.50 -3.37 -35.24
CA SER A 201 26.23 -4.33 -34.41
C SER A 201 25.63 -4.46 -33.00
N ILE A 202 25.33 -5.69 -32.56
CA ILE A 202 24.91 -5.96 -31.18
C ILE A 202 26.05 -5.58 -30.22
N PHE A 203 25.77 -4.66 -29.29
CA PHE A 203 26.69 -4.34 -28.19
C PHE A 203 26.90 -5.56 -27.29
N ARG A 204 28.15 -5.85 -26.93
CA ARG A 204 28.50 -7.02 -26.09
C ARG A 204 29.16 -6.54 -24.82
N TYR A 205 28.57 -6.89 -23.68
CA TYR A 205 29.14 -6.63 -22.38
C TYR A 205 30.42 -7.43 -22.15
N SER A 206 31.44 -6.77 -21.58
CA SER A 206 32.57 -7.47 -20.98
C SER A 206 32.13 -8.02 -19.61
N PRO A 207 32.49 -9.26 -19.22
CA PRO A 207 32.11 -9.82 -17.92
C PRO A 207 32.65 -8.99 -16.73
N LEU A 208 31.85 -8.88 -15.67
CA LEU A 208 32.25 -8.23 -14.42
C LEU A 208 32.96 -9.23 -13.48
N GLY A 209 34.00 -8.76 -12.80
CA GLY A 209 34.61 -9.46 -11.67
C GLY A 209 33.81 -9.29 -10.36
N PRO A 210 34.16 -10.05 -9.30
CA PRO A 210 33.50 -9.94 -8.00
C PRO A 210 33.55 -8.50 -7.44
N GLY A 211 32.39 -7.96 -7.04
CA GLY A 211 32.27 -6.60 -6.52
C GLY A 211 32.52 -5.48 -7.54
N GLN A 212 32.63 -5.80 -8.84
CA GLN A 212 32.67 -4.79 -9.89
C GLN A 212 31.27 -4.36 -10.34
N PHE A 213 31.20 -3.15 -10.89
CA PHE A 213 30.03 -2.59 -11.56
C PHE A 213 30.50 -1.71 -12.74
N ARG A 214 29.59 -1.29 -13.62
CA ARG A 214 29.93 -0.43 -14.75
C ARG A 214 29.53 1.02 -14.51
N LEU A 215 30.35 1.95 -15.01
CA LEU A 215 30.03 3.36 -15.13
C LEU A 215 30.07 3.79 -16.60
N VAL A 216 29.29 4.80 -16.94
CA VAL A 216 29.19 5.36 -18.30
C VAL A 216 29.62 6.82 -18.28
N ARG A 217 30.57 7.21 -19.13
CA ARG A 217 31.00 8.60 -19.31
C ARG A 217 30.24 9.21 -20.48
N ILE A 218 29.33 10.14 -20.20
CA ILE A 218 28.66 10.96 -21.22
C ILE A 218 29.66 11.99 -21.72
N LEU A 219 29.95 12.00 -23.03
CA LEU A 219 30.94 12.91 -23.62
C LEU A 219 30.36 14.29 -23.96
N PRO A 220 31.12 15.38 -23.72
CA PRO A 220 30.73 16.72 -24.14
C PRO A 220 30.86 16.84 -25.66
N THR A 221 29.74 17.04 -26.36
CA THR A 221 29.74 17.25 -27.81
C THR A 221 28.54 18.11 -28.20
N ARG A 222 28.74 19.05 -29.13
CA ARG A 222 27.66 19.88 -29.70
C ARG A 222 26.77 19.15 -30.74
N MET A 223 26.99 17.86 -30.98
CA MET A 223 26.13 17.06 -31.86
C MET A 223 24.92 16.51 -31.10
N SER A 224 23.79 16.43 -31.77
CA SER A 224 22.54 15.84 -31.25
C SER A 224 22.73 14.40 -30.75
N THR A 225 23.54 13.59 -31.43
CA THR A 225 23.89 12.24 -30.96
C THR A 225 24.66 12.28 -29.64
N ILE A 226 24.12 11.65 -28.60
CA ILE A 226 24.83 11.39 -27.35
C ILE A 226 25.92 10.34 -27.61
N LYS A 227 27.15 10.63 -27.19
CA LYS A 227 28.27 9.69 -27.20
C LYS A 227 28.62 9.31 -25.76
N CYS A 228 28.88 8.03 -25.54
CA CYS A 228 29.16 7.44 -24.25
C CYS A 228 30.35 6.48 -24.34
N GLU A 229 31.11 6.36 -23.24
CA GLU A 229 32.18 5.38 -23.06
C GLU A 229 31.90 4.57 -21.78
N MET A 230 32.14 3.26 -21.77
CA MET A 230 31.88 2.38 -20.62
C MET A 230 33.16 1.95 -19.90
N PHE A 231 33.11 1.92 -18.58
CA PHE A 231 34.23 1.57 -17.70
C PHE A 231 33.78 0.56 -16.65
N HIS A 232 34.68 -0.36 -16.24
CA HIS A 232 34.47 -1.25 -15.09
C HIS A 232 35.17 -0.64 -13.88
N GLU A 233 34.46 -0.55 -12.75
CA GLU A 233 34.96 0.00 -11.49
C GLU A 233 34.62 -0.96 -10.33
N ILE A 234 35.20 -0.72 -9.14
CA ILE A 234 34.95 -1.56 -7.94
C ILE A 234 34.02 -0.82 -6.98
N VAL A 235 32.88 -1.44 -6.63
CA VAL A 235 31.85 -0.83 -5.74
C VAL A 235 32.39 -0.51 -4.34
N ARG A 236 33.52 -1.09 -3.92
CA ARG A 236 34.18 -0.75 -2.65
C ARG A 236 34.61 0.72 -2.59
N ASP A 237 35.23 1.24 -3.65
CA ASP A 237 35.87 2.57 -3.67
C ASP A 237 35.75 3.22 -5.07
N PRO A 238 34.55 3.66 -5.47
CA PRO A 238 34.30 4.17 -6.82
C PRO A 238 34.69 5.66 -6.99
N PRO A 239 35.15 6.09 -8.18
CA PRO A 239 35.35 7.51 -8.48
C PRO A 239 34.03 8.28 -8.46
N PRO A 240 33.99 9.60 -8.16
CA PRO A 240 32.73 10.36 -8.07
C PRO A 240 31.87 10.29 -9.34
N TYR A 241 30.60 9.90 -9.17
CA TYR A 241 29.62 9.68 -10.24
C TYR A 241 28.20 10.08 -9.84
N ILE A 242 27.34 10.28 -10.83
CA ILE A 242 25.90 10.55 -10.65
C ILE A 242 25.12 9.27 -10.96
N ALA A 243 24.31 8.74 -10.04
CA ALA A 243 23.38 7.66 -10.39
C ALA A 243 22.04 8.24 -10.89
N ILE A 244 21.51 7.69 -11.98
CA ILE A 244 20.31 8.19 -12.65
C ILE A 244 19.09 7.38 -12.19
N SER A 245 18.11 8.07 -11.59
CA SER A 245 16.82 7.50 -11.21
C SER A 245 15.75 7.99 -12.17
N TYR A 246 15.12 7.10 -12.93
CA TYR A 246 14.19 7.49 -14.00
C TYR A 246 13.07 6.46 -14.25
N ALA A 247 11.95 6.90 -14.82
CA ALA A 247 10.94 5.99 -15.34
C ALA A 247 11.34 5.48 -16.72
N TRP A 248 11.41 4.16 -16.92
CA TRP A 248 11.86 3.54 -18.17
C TRP A 248 11.07 4.02 -19.40
N GLY A 249 9.77 4.30 -19.26
CA GLY A 249 8.89 4.77 -20.33
C GLY A 249 8.39 3.63 -21.22
N ASP A 250 7.91 3.97 -22.42
CA ASP A 250 7.61 2.96 -23.44
C ASP A 250 8.92 2.34 -23.96
N ALA A 251 8.97 1.01 -24.00
CA ALA A 251 10.08 0.24 -24.55
C ALA A 251 10.11 0.22 -26.08
N GLY A 252 8.98 0.56 -26.74
CA GLY A 252 8.91 0.74 -28.19
C GLY A 252 9.55 2.06 -28.65
N ASP A 253 9.28 3.16 -27.94
CA ASP A 253 9.81 4.48 -28.30
C ASP A 253 11.31 4.63 -27.96
N THR A 254 12.17 4.30 -28.92
CA THR A 254 13.63 4.28 -28.74
C THR A 254 14.38 5.37 -29.54
N ARG A 255 15.53 5.78 -29.03
CA ARG A 255 16.48 6.72 -29.66
C ARG A 255 17.87 6.07 -29.66
N LYS A 256 18.71 6.35 -30.66
CA LYS A 256 20.07 5.79 -30.74
C LYS A 256 21.08 6.68 -30.03
N ILE A 257 21.82 6.11 -29.09
CA ILE A 257 23.08 6.67 -28.56
C ILE A 257 24.28 5.93 -29.17
N ARG A 258 25.49 6.49 -29.01
CA ARG A 258 26.73 5.82 -29.45
C ARG A 258 27.61 5.46 -28.25
N LEU A 259 27.60 4.19 -27.85
CA LEU A 259 28.32 3.64 -26.71
C LEU A 259 29.55 2.84 -27.20
N ASP A 260 30.75 3.20 -26.74
CA ASP A 260 32.03 2.57 -27.16
C ASP A 260 32.20 2.47 -28.69
N GLY A 261 31.67 3.46 -29.41
CA GLY A 261 31.68 3.51 -30.87
C GLY A 261 30.55 2.72 -31.57
N VAL A 262 29.78 1.90 -30.85
CA VAL A 262 28.62 1.13 -31.33
C VAL A 262 27.31 1.92 -31.20
N ASN A 263 26.38 1.76 -32.14
CA ASN A 263 25.03 2.32 -32.02
C ASN A 263 24.19 1.45 -31.07
N VAL A 264 23.62 2.03 -30.01
CA VAL A 264 22.77 1.34 -29.04
C VAL A 264 21.40 2.04 -28.97
N PRO A 265 20.28 1.33 -29.19
CA PRO A 265 18.95 1.87 -28.93
C PRO A 265 18.68 1.92 -27.43
N VAL A 266 18.20 3.06 -26.94
CA VAL A 266 17.71 3.24 -25.55
C VAL A 266 16.30 3.83 -25.59
N ALA A 267 15.49 3.58 -24.57
CA ALA A 267 14.18 4.20 -24.44
C ALA A 267 14.29 5.74 -24.44
N ALA A 268 13.31 6.44 -25.03
CA ALA A 268 13.34 7.89 -25.18
C ALA A 268 13.43 8.63 -23.82
N SER A 269 12.86 8.05 -22.75
CA SER A 269 13.02 8.57 -21.38
C SER A 269 14.49 8.57 -20.93
N LEU A 270 15.24 7.48 -21.16
CA LEU A 270 16.66 7.42 -20.84
C LEU A 270 17.49 8.38 -21.71
N HIS A 271 17.16 8.50 -23.00
CA HIS A 271 17.79 9.50 -23.87
C HIS A 271 17.58 10.93 -23.34
N GLY A 272 16.37 11.24 -22.84
CA GLY A 272 16.07 12.51 -22.18
C GLY A 272 16.92 12.73 -20.93
N ALA A 273 16.97 11.76 -20.01
CA ALA A 273 17.79 11.81 -18.80
C ALA A 273 19.28 12.04 -19.10
N LEU A 274 19.83 11.28 -20.06
CA LEU A 274 21.23 11.42 -20.48
C LEU A 274 21.50 12.80 -21.10
N GLN A 275 20.57 13.34 -21.90
CA GLN A 275 20.72 14.66 -22.51
C GLN A 275 20.58 15.81 -21.50
N ALA A 276 19.73 15.69 -20.47
CA ALA A 276 19.59 16.69 -19.41
C ALA A 276 20.79 16.72 -18.44
N ILE A 277 21.50 15.61 -18.29
CA ILE A 277 22.72 15.50 -17.45
C ILE A 277 23.99 15.86 -18.24
N ARG A 278 23.97 15.77 -19.57
CA ARG A 278 25.05 16.12 -20.49
C ARG A 278 25.42 17.60 -20.36
N LYS A 279 26.71 17.89 -20.14
CA LYS A 279 27.24 19.26 -20.10
C LYS A 279 27.97 19.56 -21.41
N ASP A 280 27.91 20.81 -21.87
CA ASP A 280 28.53 21.24 -23.14
C ASP A 280 30.06 21.12 -23.15
N ILE A 281 30.70 21.26 -21.98
CA ILE A 281 32.15 21.47 -21.85
C ILE A 281 32.87 20.30 -21.16
N ALA A 282 32.19 19.58 -20.25
CA ALA A 282 32.80 18.56 -19.40
C ALA A 282 32.03 17.23 -19.48
N SER A 283 32.74 16.10 -19.43
CA SER A 283 32.09 14.79 -19.35
C SER A 283 31.37 14.59 -18.01
N ALA A 284 30.19 13.97 -18.04
CA ALA A 284 29.54 13.48 -16.82
C ALA A 284 29.79 11.97 -16.68
N LEU A 285 30.27 11.51 -15.52
CA LEU A 285 30.37 10.10 -15.19
C LEU A 285 29.08 9.68 -14.47
N VAL A 286 28.37 8.70 -15.02
CA VAL A 286 27.05 8.29 -14.54
C VAL A 286 26.93 6.78 -14.34
N TRP A 287 26.00 6.38 -13.48
CA TRP A 287 25.48 5.01 -13.40
C TRP A 287 24.01 5.00 -13.80
N VAL A 288 23.58 4.00 -14.57
CA VAL A 288 22.15 3.77 -14.87
C VAL A 288 21.90 2.29 -15.16
N ASP A 289 20.85 1.74 -14.56
CA ASP A 289 20.49 0.31 -14.56
C ASP A 289 20.41 -0.30 -15.98
N ALA A 290 19.78 0.39 -16.93
CA ALA A 290 19.55 -0.10 -18.29
C ALA A 290 20.77 -0.01 -19.23
N LEU A 291 21.91 0.52 -18.77
CA LEU A 291 23.19 0.46 -19.50
C LEU A 291 24.28 -0.25 -18.72
N CYS A 292 24.36 -0.04 -17.39
CA CYS A 292 25.45 -0.56 -16.59
C CYS A 292 25.32 -2.05 -16.23
N ILE A 293 24.10 -2.59 -16.24
CA ILE A 293 23.80 -4.01 -15.98
C ILE A 293 23.45 -4.69 -17.31
N ASP A 294 24.00 -5.87 -17.57
CA ASP A 294 23.52 -6.74 -18.64
C ASP A 294 22.16 -7.34 -18.23
N GLN A 295 21.08 -6.70 -18.67
CA GLN A 295 19.70 -7.09 -18.37
C GLN A 295 19.30 -8.46 -18.97
N GLN A 296 20.11 -9.05 -19.86
CA GLN A 296 19.88 -10.39 -20.43
C GLN A 296 20.57 -11.49 -19.63
N ASN A 297 21.64 -11.14 -18.90
CA ASN A 297 22.40 -12.03 -18.02
C ASN A 297 21.75 -12.07 -16.62
N LYS A 298 21.06 -13.16 -16.29
CA LYS A 298 20.31 -13.28 -15.02
C LYS A 298 21.24 -13.28 -13.82
N GLU A 299 22.36 -13.97 -13.95
CA GLU A 299 23.37 -14.16 -12.92
C GLU A 299 24.04 -12.81 -12.61
N GLU A 300 24.42 -12.04 -13.63
CA GLU A 300 24.93 -10.68 -13.45
C GLU A 300 23.86 -9.75 -12.88
N ARG A 301 22.63 -9.73 -13.42
CA ARG A 301 21.53 -8.93 -12.89
C ARG A 301 21.30 -9.20 -11.40
N THR A 302 21.30 -10.46 -10.98
CA THR A 302 21.13 -10.84 -9.57
C THR A 302 22.22 -10.22 -8.69
N VAL A 303 23.50 -10.35 -9.08
CA VAL A 303 24.62 -9.75 -8.36
C VAL A 303 24.59 -8.21 -8.37
N GLN A 304 24.24 -7.58 -9.49
CA GLN A 304 24.17 -6.12 -9.59
C GLN A 304 22.98 -5.54 -8.79
N VAL A 305 21.85 -6.24 -8.71
CA VAL A 305 20.71 -5.84 -7.85
C VAL A 305 21.09 -5.90 -6.37
N GLN A 306 21.82 -6.94 -5.93
CA GLN A 306 22.38 -7.00 -4.57
C GLN A 306 23.30 -5.80 -4.26
N LEU A 307 24.04 -5.31 -5.26
CA LEU A 307 24.93 -4.15 -5.13
C LEU A 307 24.23 -2.79 -5.23
N MET A 308 22.96 -2.71 -5.68
CA MET A 308 22.28 -1.43 -5.93
C MET A 308 22.26 -0.51 -4.70
N THR A 309 21.99 -1.04 -3.50
CA THR A 309 22.01 -0.25 -2.27
C THR A 309 23.35 0.47 -2.08
N SER A 310 24.47 -0.26 -2.17
CA SER A 310 25.81 0.33 -2.09
C SER A 310 26.14 1.28 -3.24
N ILE A 311 25.59 1.06 -4.44
CA ILE A 311 25.77 1.94 -5.60
C ILE A 311 25.08 3.29 -5.35
N TYR A 312 23.81 3.32 -4.96
CA TYR A 312 23.10 4.57 -4.71
C TYR A 312 23.67 5.30 -3.47
N GLN A 313 24.08 4.57 -2.43
CA GLN A 313 24.81 5.14 -1.28
C GLN A 313 26.15 5.76 -1.65
N LYS A 314 26.88 5.22 -2.63
CA LYS A 314 28.24 5.67 -2.97
C LYS A 314 28.30 6.74 -4.05
N ALA A 315 27.25 6.92 -4.84
CA ALA A 315 27.11 8.06 -5.76
C ALA A 315 27.39 9.41 -5.08
N GLN A 316 27.87 10.38 -5.86
CA GLN A 316 28.07 11.76 -5.42
C GLN A 316 26.72 12.48 -5.28
N SER A 317 25.81 12.27 -6.23
CA SER A 317 24.40 12.65 -6.16
C SER A 317 23.54 11.71 -7.00
N ILE A 318 22.23 11.74 -6.74
CA ILE A 318 21.22 11.08 -7.57
C ILE A 318 20.56 12.13 -8.46
N ALA A 319 20.47 11.84 -9.76
CA ALA A 319 19.70 12.63 -10.71
C ALA A 319 18.35 11.97 -10.97
N ILE A 320 17.28 12.54 -10.40
CA ILE A 320 15.91 12.15 -10.70
C ILE A 320 15.51 12.74 -12.05
N TRP A 321 15.08 11.92 -13.00
CA TRP A 321 14.47 12.36 -14.26
C TRP A 321 12.95 12.12 -14.22
N LEU A 322 12.19 13.22 -14.22
CA LEU A 322 10.73 13.19 -14.23
C LEU A 322 10.13 13.16 -15.66
N GLY A 323 10.96 13.20 -16.70
CA GLY A 323 10.51 13.30 -18.10
C GLY A 323 10.67 14.70 -18.71
N PRO A 324 10.24 14.90 -19.96
CA PRO A 324 10.32 16.18 -20.66
C PRO A 324 9.44 17.29 -20.04
N GLU A 325 9.56 18.50 -20.58
CA GLU A 325 8.66 19.61 -20.25
C GLU A 325 7.29 19.39 -20.90
N GLU A 326 6.32 19.02 -20.07
CA GLU A 326 4.93 18.70 -20.41
C GLU A 326 4.04 19.10 -19.22
N ASP A 327 2.72 19.21 -19.41
CA ASP A 327 1.73 19.58 -18.38
C ASP A 327 2.10 20.86 -17.57
N ASP A 328 2.58 21.91 -18.26
CA ASP A 328 3.08 23.17 -17.66
C ASP A 328 4.16 22.98 -16.57
N SER A 329 4.95 21.88 -16.64
CA SER A 329 5.89 21.51 -15.57
C SER A 329 6.92 22.58 -15.19
N SER A 330 7.34 23.49 -16.08
CA SER A 330 8.19 24.64 -15.72
C SER A 330 7.49 25.64 -14.79
N VAL A 331 6.17 25.83 -14.96
CA VAL A 331 5.31 26.60 -14.04
C VAL A 331 5.20 25.89 -12.70
N ALA A 332 5.00 24.56 -12.69
CA ALA A 332 4.97 23.76 -11.47
C ALA A 332 6.28 23.83 -10.68
N LEU A 333 7.44 23.68 -11.34
CA LEU A 333 8.75 23.80 -10.70
C LEU A 333 8.96 25.19 -10.09
N LYS A 334 8.59 26.25 -10.80
CA LYS A 334 8.63 27.62 -10.26
C LYS A 334 7.69 27.76 -9.05
N PHE A 335 6.50 27.19 -9.10
CA PHE A 335 5.57 27.21 -7.97
C PHE A 335 6.11 26.47 -6.74
N LEU A 336 6.72 25.29 -6.91
CA LEU A 336 7.40 24.57 -5.81
C LEU A 336 8.54 25.41 -5.21
N VAL A 337 9.30 26.13 -6.06
CA VAL A 337 10.34 27.08 -5.63
C VAL A 337 9.74 28.28 -4.88
N ASP A 338 8.55 28.78 -5.25
CA ASP A 338 7.91 29.89 -4.54
C ASP A 338 7.21 29.44 -3.24
N VAL A 339 6.60 28.25 -3.21
CA VAL A 339 6.04 27.60 -2.01
C VAL A 339 7.12 27.34 -0.96
N SER A 340 8.28 26.80 -1.36
CA SER A 340 9.37 26.48 -0.41
C SER A 340 9.96 27.73 0.27
N LYS A 341 9.96 28.90 -0.39
CA LYS A 341 10.30 30.21 0.20
C LYS A 341 9.32 30.70 1.28
N LEU A 342 8.15 30.07 1.44
CA LEU A 342 7.19 30.40 2.48
C LEU A 342 7.47 29.65 3.79
N ALA A 343 7.91 28.40 3.71
CA ALA A 343 8.20 27.57 4.89
C ALA A 343 9.27 28.21 5.81
N ASN A 344 10.21 28.95 5.22
CA ASN A 344 11.28 29.65 5.92
C ASN A 344 10.89 31.07 6.38
N SER A 345 9.59 31.37 6.56
CA SER A 345 9.10 32.68 6.99
C SER A 345 7.80 32.58 7.79
N PRO A 346 7.85 32.55 9.15
CA PRO A 346 6.67 32.43 10.02
C PRO A 346 5.60 33.51 9.83
N SER A 347 5.94 34.63 9.19
CA SER A 347 5.08 35.80 8.97
C SER A 347 4.38 35.86 7.60
N LYS A 348 4.56 34.87 6.72
CA LYS A 348 3.94 34.88 5.39
C LYS A 348 2.62 34.10 5.41
N ASP A 349 1.57 34.73 4.88
CA ASP A 349 0.25 34.12 4.74
C ASP A 349 0.23 33.04 3.63
N ILE A 350 0.47 31.79 4.02
CA ILE A 350 0.39 30.63 3.14
C ILE A 350 -1.06 30.40 2.65
N LYS A 351 -2.09 30.74 3.44
CA LYS A 351 -3.50 30.58 3.04
C LYS A 351 -3.85 31.59 1.93
N GLY A 352 -3.48 32.86 2.11
CA GLY A 352 -3.57 33.90 1.09
C GLY A 352 -2.74 33.59 -0.16
N PHE A 353 -1.54 33.03 -0.01
CA PHE A 353 -0.77 32.58 -1.16
C PHE A 353 -1.47 31.44 -1.92
N ILE A 354 -2.04 30.45 -1.24
CA ILE A 354 -2.82 29.36 -1.88
C ILE A 354 -4.07 29.92 -2.58
N SER A 355 -4.81 30.83 -1.95
CA SER A 355 -6.00 31.45 -2.57
C SER A 355 -5.64 32.34 -3.77
N SER A 356 -4.45 32.94 -3.80
CA SER A 356 -3.98 33.73 -4.95
C SER A 356 -3.66 32.91 -6.22
N GLN A 357 -3.79 31.57 -6.17
CA GLN A 357 -3.63 30.68 -7.34
C GLN A 357 -4.97 30.18 -7.92
N ILE A 358 -6.12 30.56 -7.36
CA ILE A 358 -7.45 30.03 -7.75
C ILE A 358 -7.76 30.21 -9.24
N ASP A 359 -7.37 31.34 -9.82
CA ASP A 359 -7.62 31.67 -11.23
C ASP A 359 -6.40 31.37 -12.12
N LYS A 360 -5.55 30.40 -11.73
CA LYS A 360 -4.32 30.02 -12.43
C LYS A 360 -4.05 28.50 -12.44
N ASN A 361 -3.01 28.06 -13.17
CA ASN A 361 -2.66 26.64 -13.32
C ASN A 361 -1.46 26.14 -12.49
N GLU A 362 -0.85 26.95 -11.62
CA GLU A 362 0.26 26.51 -10.73
C GLU A 362 -0.07 25.22 -9.95
N VAL A 363 -1.31 25.11 -9.44
CA VAL A 363 -1.73 23.95 -8.64
C VAL A 363 -2.00 22.72 -9.52
N GLY A 364 -2.66 22.90 -10.69
CA GLY A 364 -2.95 21.81 -11.63
C GLY A 364 -1.71 21.22 -12.28
N SER A 365 -0.79 22.07 -12.72
CA SER A 365 0.52 21.66 -13.24
C SER A 365 1.35 20.90 -12.19
N THR A 366 1.30 21.32 -10.92
CA THR A 366 1.99 20.62 -9.83
C THR A 366 1.35 19.26 -9.51
N VAL A 367 0.03 19.15 -9.59
CA VAL A 367 -0.69 17.87 -9.52
C VAL A 367 -0.24 16.93 -10.64
N ALA A 368 -0.24 17.40 -11.89
CA ALA A 368 0.21 16.59 -13.03
C ALA A 368 1.68 16.16 -12.91
N LEU A 369 2.56 17.02 -12.39
CA LEU A 369 3.97 16.71 -12.11
C LEU A 369 4.13 15.64 -11.00
N PHE A 370 3.22 15.61 -10.00
CA PHE A 370 3.22 14.63 -8.91
C PHE A 370 2.53 13.31 -9.28
N GLU A 371 1.72 13.27 -10.35
CA GLU A 371 1.12 12.04 -10.90
C GLU A 371 2.01 11.29 -11.89
N ARG A 372 3.12 11.88 -12.38
CA ARG A 372 4.03 11.22 -13.34
C ARG A 372 4.53 9.86 -12.82
N ASP A 373 4.57 8.85 -13.70
CA ASP A 373 4.80 7.44 -13.34
C ASP A 373 6.11 7.15 -12.59
N TYR A 374 7.10 8.04 -12.67
CA TYR A 374 8.31 8.01 -11.85
C TYR A 374 7.99 7.76 -10.36
N TRP A 375 7.06 8.53 -9.79
CA TRP A 375 6.70 8.45 -8.37
C TRP A 375 6.01 7.15 -7.98
N ARG A 376 5.44 6.44 -8.97
CA ARG A 376 4.69 5.19 -8.78
C ARG A 376 5.60 3.97 -8.73
N ARG A 377 6.83 4.03 -9.27
CA ARG A 377 7.81 2.93 -9.21
C ARG A 377 8.13 2.55 -7.76
N LEU A 378 8.38 1.27 -7.49
CA LEU A 378 8.86 0.81 -6.19
C LEU A 378 10.34 1.17 -5.98
N TRP A 379 11.17 0.87 -6.97
CA TRP A 379 12.63 1.04 -6.88
C TRP A 379 13.05 2.45 -6.43
N VAL A 380 12.35 3.52 -6.84
CA VAL A 380 12.69 4.91 -6.46
C VAL A 380 12.68 5.17 -4.95
N VAL A 381 12.07 4.29 -4.14
CA VAL A 381 12.17 4.30 -2.68
C VAL A 381 13.63 4.11 -2.27
N GLN A 382 14.27 3.00 -2.62
CA GLN A 382 15.69 2.82 -2.27
C GLN A 382 16.63 3.77 -3.03
N GLU A 383 16.26 4.20 -4.26
CA GLU A 383 17.11 5.09 -5.07
C GLU A 383 17.26 6.48 -4.45
N VAL A 384 16.15 7.08 -3.98
CA VAL A 384 16.16 8.43 -3.38
C VAL A 384 16.62 8.40 -1.93
N LEU A 385 16.24 7.36 -1.17
CA LEU A 385 16.46 7.31 0.27
C LEU A 385 17.89 6.89 0.68
N ASN A 386 18.67 6.32 -0.25
CA ASN A 386 20.11 6.09 -0.05
C ASN A 386 21.00 7.27 -0.48
N ALA A 387 20.43 8.36 -1.00
CA ALA A 387 21.18 9.41 -1.65
C ALA A 387 21.92 10.34 -0.67
N LYS A 388 23.20 10.64 -0.96
CA LYS A 388 23.93 11.74 -0.26
C LYS A 388 23.41 13.13 -0.63
N ALA A 389 22.93 13.29 -1.86
CA ALA A 389 22.38 14.52 -2.42
C ALA A 389 21.47 14.15 -3.60
N VAL A 390 20.39 14.91 -3.82
CA VAL A 390 19.39 14.61 -4.86
C VAL A 390 19.05 15.86 -5.66
N ASP A 391 19.23 15.75 -6.98
CA ASP A 391 18.88 16.74 -7.98
C ASP A 391 17.67 16.24 -8.79
N VAL A 392 16.66 17.09 -8.99
CA VAL A 392 15.47 16.76 -9.79
C VAL A 392 15.51 17.49 -11.13
N TYR A 393 15.40 16.74 -12.22
CA TYR A 393 15.43 17.21 -13.61
C TYR A 393 14.07 16.94 -14.29
N CYS A 394 13.58 17.92 -15.04
CA CYS A 394 12.35 17.82 -15.82
C CYS A 394 12.42 18.80 -17.00
N GLY A 395 12.42 18.29 -18.23
CA GLY A 395 12.89 19.07 -19.38
C GLY A 395 14.31 19.61 -19.16
N ASP A 396 14.57 20.85 -19.56
CA ASP A 396 15.86 21.53 -19.33
C ASP A 396 15.98 22.11 -17.90
N SER A 397 14.94 22.00 -17.07
CA SER A 397 14.92 22.55 -15.71
C SER A 397 15.51 21.60 -14.68
N LYS A 398 16.32 22.15 -13.77
CA LYS A 398 16.94 21.46 -12.64
C LYS A 398 16.58 22.15 -11.31
N VAL A 399 16.12 21.39 -10.32
CA VAL A 399 15.69 21.88 -8.99
C VAL A 399 16.19 20.93 -7.88
N PRO A 400 16.75 21.43 -6.76
CA PRO A 400 17.15 20.58 -5.63
C PRO A 400 15.98 19.88 -4.93
N TRP A 401 16.22 18.67 -4.42
CA TRP A 401 15.21 17.86 -3.72
C TRP A 401 14.54 18.55 -2.52
N ASP A 402 15.26 19.39 -1.78
CA ASP A 402 14.69 20.09 -0.62
C ASP A 402 13.51 20.99 -0.97
N ILE A 403 13.46 21.50 -2.20
CA ILE A 403 12.32 22.29 -2.70
C ILE A 403 11.06 21.41 -2.78
N PHE A 404 11.20 20.21 -3.34
CA PHE A 404 10.14 19.21 -3.46
C PHE A 404 9.69 18.70 -2.08
N SER A 405 10.64 18.34 -1.21
CA SER A 405 10.34 17.81 0.13
C SER A 405 9.70 18.84 1.05
N LEU A 406 10.08 20.12 0.93
CA LEU A 406 9.53 21.22 1.73
C LEU A 406 8.14 21.65 1.24
N ALA A 407 7.93 21.70 -0.08
CA ALA A 407 6.63 22.02 -0.66
C ALA A 407 5.58 20.94 -0.38
N SER A 408 5.90 19.65 -0.55
CA SER A 408 4.97 18.55 -0.25
C SER A 408 4.58 18.51 1.24
N ARG A 409 5.52 18.78 2.17
CA ARG A 409 5.22 18.95 3.60
C ARG A 409 4.29 20.14 3.88
N LEU A 410 4.42 21.26 3.16
CA LEU A 410 3.47 22.36 3.26
C LEU A 410 2.09 21.99 2.71
N PHE A 411 2.00 21.33 1.56
CA PHE A 411 0.71 20.91 0.99
C PHE A 411 -0.04 19.94 1.92
N ASN A 412 0.65 18.99 2.55
CA ASN A 412 0.04 18.11 3.55
C ASN A 412 -0.42 18.89 4.80
N ARG A 413 0.38 19.86 5.29
CA ARG A 413 0.02 20.71 6.44
C ARG A 413 -1.22 21.58 6.17
N TYR A 414 -1.33 22.16 4.97
CA TYR A 414 -2.42 23.06 4.57
C TYR A 414 -3.48 22.36 3.70
N ARG A 415 -3.60 21.03 3.80
CA ARG A 415 -4.49 20.21 2.97
C ARG A 415 -5.96 20.64 3.02
N ALA A 416 -6.44 21.05 4.20
CA ALA A 416 -7.81 21.55 4.38
C ALA A 416 -8.06 22.89 3.64
N ASP A 417 -7.07 23.76 3.55
CA ASP A 417 -7.16 24.99 2.74
C ASP A 417 -7.12 24.66 1.24
N LEU A 418 -6.33 23.68 0.83
CA LEU A 418 -6.32 23.18 -0.55
C LEU A 418 -7.68 22.55 -0.94
N ASP A 419 -8.29 21.74 -0.07
CA ASP A 419 -9.63 21.18 -0.30
C ASP A 419 -10.72 22.28 -0.36
N TYR A 420 -10.56 23.39 0.35
CA TYR A 420 -11.49 24.53 0.34
C TYR A 420 -11.35 25.41 -0.93
N TYR A 421 -10.12 25.73 -1.34
CA TYR A 421 -9.88 26.60 -2.50
C TYR A 421 -9.89 25.85 -3.86
N PHE A 422 -9.61 24.54 -3.85
CA PHE A 422 -9.58 23.68 -5.04
C PHE A 422 -10.49 22.44 -4.87
N PRO A 423 -11.81 22.63 -4.65
CA PRO A 423 -12.74 21.54 -4.38
C PRO A 423 -12.96 20.67 -5.64
N ALA A 424 -13.03 19.36 -5.45
CA ALA A 424 -13.22 18.38 -6.53
C ALA A 424 -14.58 18.47 -7.26
N TYR A 425 -15.53 19.24 -6.73
CA TYR A 425 -16.86 19.48 -7.32
C TYR A 425 -17.21 20.97 -7.21
N SER A 426 -17.50 21.62 -8.35
CA SER A 426 -18.13 22.94 -8.36
C SER A 426 -19.59 22.82 -7.93
N GLN A 427 -20.01 23.58 -6.92
CA GLN A 427 -21.43 23.71 -6.58
C GLN A 427 -22.18 24.69 -7.50
N ASP A 428 -21.48 25.53 -8.25
CA ASP A 428 -22.11 26.55 -9.11
C ASP A 428 -22.06 26.15 -10.59
N ASN A 429 -23.25 26.10 -11.21
CA ASN A 429 -23.48 25.74 -12.60
C ASN A 429 -23.30 26.93 -13.57
N LYS A 430 -22.96 28.13 -13.08
CA LYS A 430 -22.93 29.38 -13.89
C LYS A 430 -21.58 29.76 -14.48
N GLN A 431 -20.49 29.14 -14.02
CA GLN A 431 -19.19 29.19 -14.70
C GLN A 431 -18.83 27.79 -15.20
N LYS A 432 -18.37 27.69 -16.45
CA LYS A 432 -17.67 26.49 -16.97
C LYS A 432 -16.26 26.37 -16.36
N ARG A 433 -16.17 26.30 -15.03
CA ARG A 433 -14.97 25.77 -14.37
C ARG A 433 -14.94 24.28 -14.69
N ALA A 434 -14.01 23.86 -15.55
CA ALA A 434 -13.81 22.45 -15.87
C ALA A 434 -13.63 21.66 -14.57
N SER A 435 -14.20 20.46 -14.49
CA SER A 435 -14.12 19.62 -13.30
C SER A 435 -12.66 19.34 -12.95
N VAL A 436 -12.19 19.93 -11.85
CA VAL A 436 -10.78 19.93 -11.42
C VAL A 436 -10.45 18.58 -10.76
N ILE A 437 -10.43 17.54 -11.58
CA ILE A 437 -10.12 16.16 -11.22
C ILE A 437 -8.69 15.87 -11.65
N SER A 438 -7.96 15.12 -10.83
CA SER A 438 -6.63 14.58 -11.20
C SER A 438 -6.76 13.52 -12.32
N LYS A 439 -5.64 12.93 -12.77
CA LYS A 439 -5.69 11.80 -13.72
C LYS A 439 -6.27 10.51 -13.08
N GLY A 440 -6.53 10.52 -11.76
CA GLY A 440 -7.22 9.47 -11.02
C GLY A 440 -8.41 9.97 -10.16
N PRO A 441 -8.94 9.12 -9.25
CA PRO A 441 -10.10 9.46 -8.40
C PRO A 441 -9.75 10.37 -7.21
N TYR A 442 -8.64 11.10 -7.26
CA TYR A 442 -8.08 11.84 -6.13
C TYR A 442 -8.33 13.35 -6.25
N THR A 443 -8.52 14.01 -5.10
CA THR A 443 -8.55 15.48 -5.05
C THR A 443 -7.15 16.05 -5.26
N TYR A 444 -7.05 17.31 -5.70
CA TYR A 444 -5.77 18.00 -5.82
C TYR A 444 -4.97 18.01 -4.50
N SER A 445 -5.65 18.16 -3.36
CA SER A 445 -5.01 18.13 -2.04
C SER A 445 -4.42 16.75 -1.70
N GLN A 446 -5.10 15.66 -2.10
CA GLN A 446 -4.63 14.29 -1.90
C GLN A 446 -3.39 13.98 -2.74
N VAL A 447 -3.37 14.40 -4.01
CA VAL A 447 -2.18 14.23 -4.86
C VAL A 447 -1.01 15.03 -4.30
N LEU A 448 -1.20 16.30 -3.95
CA LEU A 448 -0.12 17.15 -3.45
C LEU A 448 0.43 16.72 -2.06
N ALA A 449 -0.39 16.06 -1.25
CA ALA A 449 0.01 15.55 0.07
C ALA A 449 0.61 14.13 0.04
N PHE A 450 0.14 13.23 -0.83
CA PHE A 450 0.44 11.79 -0.76
C PHE A 450 1.00 11.18 -2.06
N HIS A 451 0.97 11.90 -3.19
CA HIS A 451 1.67 11.52 -4.42
C HIS A 451 2.98 12.33 -4.52
N GLY A 452 3.69 12.23 -5.65
CA GLY A 452 4.96 12.94 -5.81
C GLY A 452 5.99 12.56 -4.73
N PRO A 453 6.70 13.53 -4.13
CA PRO A 453 7.56 13.32 -2.96
C PRO A 453 6.85 12.72 -1.75
N GLY A 454 5.58 13.07 -1.52
CA GLY A 454 4.76 12.55 -0.42
C GLY A 454 4.43 11.06 -0.53
N SER A 455 4.79 10.41 -1.65
CA SER A 455 4.69 8.97 -1.84
C SER A 455 5.95 8.20 -1.40
N LEU A 456 7.03 8.86 -0.99
CA LEU A 456 8.24 8.21 -0.50
C LEU A 456 8.18 7.98 1.01
N LEU A 457 8.94 6.99 1.48
CA LEU A 457 9.04 6.67 2.90
C LEU A 457 9.89 7.70 3.66
N ASP A 458 9.53 7.95 4.91
CA ASP A 458 10.38 8.63 5.88
C ASP A 458 11.23 7.60 6.62
N ILE A 459 12.51 7.49 6.24
CA ILE A 459 13.46 6.45 6.72
C ILE A 459 13.58 6.45 8.25
N SER A 460 13.42 7.61 8.89
CA SER A 460 13.58 7.77 10.34
C SER A 460 12.59 6.90 11.15
N GLN A 461 11.51 6.44 10.52
CA GLN A 461 10.49 5.60 11.13
C GLN A 461 10.87 4.11 11.15
N PHE A 462 11.94 3.69 10.45
CA PHE A 462 12.28 2.28 10.25
C PHE A 462 13.62 1.85 10.84
N GLN A 463 14.54 2.79 11.07
CA GLN A 463 15.93 2.49 11.46
C GLN A 463 16.04 1.84 12.85
N ASP A 464 15.15 2.19 13.77
CA ASP A 464 15.16 1.69 15.15
C ASP A 464 14.20 0.50 15.40
N ASN A 465 13.38 0.11 14.40
CA ASN A 465 12.30 -0.88 14.54
C ASN A 465 12.73 -2.35 14.29
N GLY A 466 14.02 -2.62 14.07
CA GLY A 466 14.52 -4.00 13.89
C GLY A 466 13.76 -4.80 12.81
N PRO A 467 13.39 -6.07 13.06
CA PRO A 467 12.62 -6.87 12.10
C PRO A 467 11.20 -6.36 11.79
N ASP A 468 10.54 -5.65 12.70
CA ASP A 468 9.18 -5.10 12.48
C ASP A 468 9.16 -4.07 11.32
N SER A 469 10.30 -3.42 11.07
CA SER A 469 10.49 -2.48 9.96
C SER A 469 10.18 -3.09 8.59
N LEU A 470 10.39 -4.40 8.40
CA LEU A 470 10.11 -5.10 7.15
C LEU A 470 8.61 -5.10 6.83
N LEU A 471 7.76 -5.47 7.79
CA LEU A 471 6.31 -5.47 7.59
C LEU A 471 5.79 -4.05 7.34
N GLU A 472 6.26 -3.08 8.12
CA GLU A 472 5.87 -1.68 7.96
C GLU A 472 6.25 -1.13 6.57
N ALA A 473 7.46 -1.45 6.09
CA ALA A 473 7.93 -1.05 4.76
C ALA A 473 7.16 -1.75 3.64
N LEU A 474 6.90 -3.06 3.75
CA LEU A 474 6.09 -3.83 2.81
C LEU A 474 4.67 -3.24 2.67
N CYS A 475 4.01 -2.89 3.78
CA CYS A 475 2.66 -2.31 3.76
C CYS A 475 2.65 -0.89 3.21
N LYS A 476 3.57 -0.01 3.64
CA LYS A 476 3.69 1.36 3.08
C LYS A 476 4.06 1.35 1.59
N CYS A 477 4.88 0.39 1.14
CA CYS A 477 5.26 0.24 -0.28
C CYS A 477 4.29 -0.58 -1.13
N ARG A 478 3.27 -1.26 -0.56
CA ARG A 478 2.34 -2.16 -1.26
C ARG A 478 1.78 -1.57 -2.56
N LYS A 479 1.45 -0.27 -2.54
CA LYS A 479 0.86 0.50 -3.66
C LYS A 479 1.85 0.89 -4.77
N LYS A 480 3.15 0.77 -4.54
CA LYS A 480 4.18 1.08 -5.54
C LYS A 480 4.29 -0.05 -6.56
N LEU A 481 4.58 0.30 -7.81
CA LEU A 481 4.62 -0.61 -8.96
C LEU A 481 5.99 -1.24 -9.14
N SER A 482 6.02 -2.55 -9.34
CA SER A 482 7.17 -3.31 -9.84
C SER A 482 6.73 -4.18 -11.02
N ALA A 483 7.67 -4.56 -11.88
CA ALA A 483 7.40 -5.46 -13.00
C ALA A 483 7.54 -6.94 -12.59
N ASP A 484 8.50 -7.25 -11.72
CA ASP A 484 8.61 -8.55 -11.08
C ASP A 484 7.84 -8.53 -9.74
N PRO A 485 7.02 -9.56 -9.41
CA PRO A 485 6.41 -9.70 -8.09
C PRO A 485 7.44 -9.75 -6.94
N ARG A 486 8.63 -10.32 -7.16
CA ARG A 486 9.66 -10.50 -6.11
C ARG A 486 10.34 -9.18 -5.73
N ASP A 487 10.37 -8.22 -6.66
CA ASP A 487 10.84 -6.86 -6.39
C ASP A 487 10.05 -6.19 -5.25
N LYS A 488 8.81 -6.60 -4.96
CA LYS A 488 8.03 -6.12 -3.80
C LYS A 488 8.76 -6.30 -2.47
N VAL A 489 9.60 -7.32 -2.37
CA VAL A 489 10.53 -7.53 -1.25
C VAL A 489 11.89 -6.93 -1.59
N PHE A 490 12.51 -7.33 -2.70
CA PHE A 490 13.90 -6.95 -3.01
C PHE A 490 14.11 -5.43 -3.17
N GLY A 491 13.12 -4.69 -3.64
CA GLY A 491 13.17 -3.25 -3.89
C GLY A 491 13.04 -2.36 -2.65
N ILE A 492 12.74 -2.93 -1.48
CA ILE A 492 12.73 -2.21 -0.19
C ILE A 492 13.92 -2.54 0.72
N LEU A 493 14.68 -3.61 0.45
CA LEU A 493 15.82 -4.04 1.29
C LEU A 493 16.90 -2.96 1.44
N GLY A 494 17.00 -2.06 0.45
CA GLY A 494 17.89 -0.91 0.50
C GLY A 494 17.52 0.18 1.53
N VAL A 495 16.36 0.09 2.20
CA VAL A 495 15.98 1.03 3.28
C VAL A 495 15.76 0.36 4.64
N LEU A 496 15.98 -0.96 4.72
CA LEU A 496 15.84 -1.76 5.95
C LEU A 496 17.20 -1.92 6.67
N PRO A 497 17.20 -2.30 7.96
CA PRO A 497 18.40 -2.66 8.71
C PRO A 497 19.25 -3.74 7.99
N GLU A 498 20.55 -3.76 8.27
CA GLU A 498 21.51 -4.67 7.63
C GLU A 498 21.16 -6.15 7.90
N GLU A 499 20.80 -6.49 9.13
CA GLU A 499 20.35 -7.82 9.57
C GLU A 499 19.20 -8.36 8.70
N VAL A 500 18.22 -7.51 8.34
CA VAL A 500 17.08 -7.88 7.49
C VAL A 500 17.48 -7.97 6.02
N ARG A 501 18.46 -7.17 5.59
CA ARG A 501 18.97 -7.15 4.21
C ARG A 501 19.78 -8.41 3.88
N GLU A 502 20.55 -8.92 4.85
CA GLU A 502 21.38 -10.12 4.69
C GLU A 502 20.58 -11.43 4.66
N GLU A 503 19.40 -11.48 5.31
CA GLU A 503 18.50 -12.65 5.27
C GLU A 503 17.81 -12.82 3.91
N PHE A 504 17.51 -11.72 3.20
CA PHE A 504 16.76 -11.72 1.93
C PHE A 504 17.60 -11.33 0.71
N PRO A 505 18.80 -11.91 0.45
CA PRO A 505 19.64 -11.49 -0.65
C PRO A 505 18.90 -11.70 -1.99
N PRO A 506 18.69 -10.64 -2.80
CA PRO A 506 17.93 -10.73 -4.04
C PRO A 506 18.33 -11.95 -4.89
N ASN A 507 17.37 -12.83 -5.16
CA ASN A 507 17.57 -14.08 -5.87
C ASN A 507 16.40 -14.37 -6.83
N TYR A 508 16.63 -14.15 -8.13
CA TYR A 508 15.62 -14.31 -9.18
C TYR A 508 15.47 -15.76 -9.69
N SER A 509 16.14 -16.74 -9.07
CA SER A 509 15.89 -18.17 -9.30
C SER A 509 14.71 -18.71 -8.47
N LEU A 510 14.45 -18.13 -7.30
CA LEU A 510 13.32 -18.50 -6.43
C LEU A 510 11.98 -18.08 -7.06
N SER A 511 10.94 -18.87 -6.83
CA SER A 511 9.56 -18.48 -7.19
C SER A 511 9.05 -17.34 -6.31
N VAL A 512 7.98 -16.68 -6.76
CA VAL A 512 7.26 -15.67 -5.97
C VAL A 512 6.75 -16.27 -4.65
N LYS A 513 6.35 -17.54 -4.68
CA LYS A 513 5.84 -18.26 -3.51
C LYS A 513 6.89 -18.42 -2.43
N GLU A 514 8.07 -18.94 -2.78
CA GLU A 514 9.19 -19.13 -1.84
C GLU A 514 9.55 -17.79 -1.18
N VAL A 515 9.82 -16.75 -1.97
CA VAL A 515 10.16 -15.42 -1.44
C VAL A 515 9.08 -14.86 -0.50
N TYR A 516 7.79 -15.07 -0.78
CA TYR A 516 6.71 -14.60 0.09
C TYR A 516 6.49 -15.49 1.32
N THR A 517 6.70 -16.81 1.24
CA THR A 517 6.65 -17.69 2.42
C THR A 517 7.82 -17.44 3.37
N ASP A 518 8.99 -17.11 2.83
CA ASP A 518 10.20 -16.89 3.62
C ASP A 518 10.10 -15.58 4.42
N VAL A 519 9.49 -14.53 3.84
CA VAL A 519 9.11 -13.29 4.55
C VAL A 519 8.11 -13.57 5.69
N VAL A 520 7.15 -14.48 5.50
CA VAL A 520 6.19 -14.86 6.54
C VAL A 520 6.87 -15.64 7.67
N ASP A 521 7.76 -16.58 7.34
CA ASP A 521 8.50 -17.38 8.32
C ASP A 521 9.46 -16.52 9.16
N PHE A 522 10.23 -15.64 8.51
CA PHE A 522 11.09 -14.66 9.18
C PHE A 522 10.29 -13.78 10.14
N LEU A 523 9.26 -13.07 9.65
CA LEU A 523 8.49 -12.15 10.50
C LEU A 523 7.87 -12.86 11.71
N ILE A 524 7.33 -14.07 11.54
CA ILE A 524 6.77 -14.83 12.67
C ILE A 524 7.85 -15.25 13.67
N THR A 525 9.01 -15.71 13.19
CA THR A 525 10.08 -16.22 14.06
C THR A 525 10.90 -15.13 14.74
N THR A 526 11.08 -13.96 14.13
CA THR A 526 11.87 -12.86 14.72
C THR A 526 11.05 -11.92 15.60
N THR A 527 9.79 -11.62 15.23
CA THR A 527 8.94 -10.68 16.00
C THR A 527 8.14 -11.38 17.08
N GLY A 528 7.85 -12.68 16.90
CA GLY A 528 6.88 -13.39 17.72
C GLY A 528 5.43 -12.91 17.53
N SER A 529 5.13 -12.14 16.46
CA SER A 529 3.79 -11.81 16.01
C SER A 529 3.40 -12.62 14.77
N ILE A 530 2.12 -12.97 14.65
CA ILE A 530 1.52 -13.60 13.46
C ILE A 530 0.68 -12.61 12.63
N ASP A 531 0.66 -11.31 12.98
CA ASP A 531 -0.17 -10.30 12.29
C ASP A 531 0.10 -10.16 10.79
N ILE A 532 1.27 -10.62 10.32
CA ILE A 532 1.60 -10.79 8.91
C ILE A 532 0.51 -11.53 8.11
N ILE A 533 -0.19 -12.52 8.68
CA ILE A 533 -1.21 -13.27 7.93
C ILE A 533 -2.44 -12.42 7.63
N CYS A 534 -2.70 -11.36 8.40
CA CYS A 534 -3.81 -10.45 8.18
C CYS A 534 -3.60 -9.55 6.92
N GLU A 535 -2.39 -9.47 6.38
CA GLU A 535 -2.10 -8.81 5.09
C GLU A 535 -2.44 -9.69 3.85
N ALA A 536 -2.86 -10.94 4.07
CA ALA A 536 -3.42 -11.84 3.06
C ALA A 536 -4.93 -11.63 2.82
N ILE A 537 -5.56 -10.70 3.58
CA ILE A 537 -6.98 -10.39 3.43
C ILE A 537 -7.21 -9.62 2.13
N HIS A 538 -8.04 -10.19 1.26
CA HIS A 538 -8.43 -9.58 -0.01
C HIS A 538 -9.95 -9.56 -0.12
N PHE A 539 -10.55 -8.38 0.01
CA PHE A 539 -11.92 -8.12 -0.40
C PHE A 539 -11.97 -7.03 -1.50
N PRO A 540 -12.59 -7.28 -2.67
CA PRO A 540 -13.11 -8.57 -3.13
C PRO A 540 -12.01 -9.64 -3.24
N LEU A 541 -12.39 -10.92 -3.28
CA LEU A 541 -11.45 -12.05 -3.25
C LEU A 541 -10.48 -12.02 -4.45
N HIS A 542 -9.20 -11.82 -4.18
CA HIS A 542 -8.14 -11.98 -5.17
C HIS A 542 -7.64 -13.42 -5.20
N THR A 543 -7.53 -14.01 -6.41
CA THR A 543 -6.96 -15.34 -6.63
C THR A 543 -5.58 -15.20 -7.24
N SER A 544 -4.54 -15.42 -6.44
CA SER A 544 -3.15 -15.30 -6.89
C SER A 544 -2.79 -16.39 -7.90
N SER A 545 -2.14 -16.00 -9.00
CA SER A 545 -1.54 -16.96 -9.95
C SER A 545 -0.33 -17.72 -9.38
N HIS A 546 0.20 -17.28 -8.23
CA HIS A 546 1.43 -17.80 -7.62
C HIS A 546 1.20 -19.02 -6.70
N SER A 547 -0.04 -19.53 -6.60
CA SER A 547 -0.40 -20.69 -5.76
C SER A 547 0.01 -20.53 -4.29
N LEU A 548 -0.11 -19.31 -3.76
CA LEU A 548 0.21 -18.96 -2.38
C LEU A 548 -0.73 -19.70 -1.39
N PRO A 549 -0.24 -20.11 -0.22
CA PRO A 549 -1.09 -20.53 0.89
C PRO A 549 -2.05 -19.40 1.32
N SER A 550 -3.22 -19.72 1.87
CA SER A 550 -4.25 -18.70 2.14
C SER A 550 -3.88 -17.67 3.22
N PHE A 551 -2.85 -17.95 4.02
CA PHE A 551 -2.28 -17.07 5.04
C PHE A 551 -1.07 -16.25 4.57
N VAL A 552 -0.61 -16.42 3.31
CA VAL A 552 0.56 -15.72 2.77
C VAL A 552 0.12 -14.52 1.93
N PRO A 553 0.51 -13.28 2.30
CA PRO A 553 0.12 -12.09 1.54
C PRO A 553 0.65 -12.07 0.11
N ASP A 554 -0.22 -11.79 -0.86
CA ASP A 554 0.23 -11.50 -2.23
C ASP A 554 0.70 -10.05 -2.32
N TRP A 555 1.99 -9.80 -2.13
CA TRP A 555 2.58 -8.47 -2.21
C TRP A 555 2.52 -7.86 -3.62
N SER A 556 2.34 -8.66 -4.66
CA SER A 556 2.13 -8.17 -6.04
C SER A 556 0.79 -7.43 -6.17
N HIS A 557 -0.23 -7.93 -5.45
CA HIS A 557 -1.57 -7.36 -5.40
C HIS A 557 -1.65 -6.13 -4.49
N ILE A 558 -2.45 -5.14 -4.90
CA ILE A 558 -2.81 -3.98 -4.10
C ILE A 558 -4.23 -4.21 -3.55
N PRO A 559 -4.38 -4.63 -2.28
CA PRO A 559 -5.69 -4.88 -1.71
C PRO A 559 -6.47 -3.56 -1.53
N GLN A 560 -7.78 -3.63 -1.74
CA GLN A 560 -8.70 -2.50 -1.52
C GLN A 560 -9.05 -2.31 -0.03
N THR A 561 -8.76 -3.32 0.79
CA THR A 561 -8.97 -3.36 2.24
C THR A 561 -7.64 -3.67 2.94
N GLY A 562 -7.32 -2.92 3.99
CA GLY A 562 -6.24 -3.27 4.92
C GLY A 562 -6.77 -3.99 6.17
N PRO A 563 -5.92 -4.70 6.93
CA PRO A 563 -6.30 -5.36 8.17
C PRO A 563 -6.72 -4.37 9.27
N MET A 564 -7.23 -4.89 10.39
CA MET A 564 -7.73 -4.10 11.52
C MET A 564 -6.68 -3.82 12.59
N GLY A 565 -5.73 -4.74 12.81
CA GLY A 565 -4.82 -4.77 13.97
C GLY A 565 -4.11 -3.45 14.28
N ASN A 566 -3.06 -3.15 13.51
CA ASN A 566 -2.23 -1.95 13.70
C ASN A 566 -2.99 -0.64 13.43
N TYR A 567 -4.04 -0.66 12.61
CA TYR A 567 -4.87 0.52 12.32
C TYR A 567 -5.72 0.99 13.52
N TYR A 568 -6.03 0.09 14.47
CA TYR A 568 -6.95 0.36 15.58
C TYR A 568 -6.38 -0.04 16.96
N LEU A 569 -5.07 -0.30 17.03
CA LEU A 569 -4.31 -0.65 18.25
C LEU A 569 -4.92 -1.82 19.03
N PHE A 570 -5.37 -2.85 18.31
CA PHE A 570 -5.94 -4.05 18.93
C PHE A 570 -4.86 -4.99 19.48
N THR A 571 -5.21 -5.68 20.57
CA THR A 571 -4.31 -6.57 21.33
C THR A 571 -5.08 -7.81 21.80
N ALA A 572 -5.78 -8.49 20.89
CA ALA A 572 -6.68 -9.61 21.21
C ALA A 572 -5.98 -10.75 21.97
N SER A 573 -4.73 -11.07 21.60
CA SER A 573 -3.88 -12.05 22.28
C SER A 573 -3.01 -11.45 23.41
N GLY A 574 -3.23 -10.18 23.78
CA GLY A 574 -2.53 -9.47 24.84
C GLY A 574 -1.03 -9.38 24.57
N THR A 575 -0.22 -9.87 25.52
CA THR A 575 1.24 -9.97 25.45
C THR A 575 1.73 -11.41 25.20
N SER A 576 0.90 -12.26 24.60
CA SER A 576 1.35 -13.60 24.17
C SER A 576 2.19 -13.52 22.90
N SER A 577 3.14 -14.43 22.74
CA SER A 577 3.96 -14.59 21.54
C SER A 577 3.45 -15.75 20.69
N ALA A 578 3.69 -15.69 19.38
CA ALA A 578 3.26 -16.66 18.40
C ALA A 578 3.82 -18.06 18.70
N MET A 579 2.93 -19.06 18.78
CA MET A 579 3.28 -20.46 18.94
C MET A 579 2.90 -21.21 17.67
N THR A 580 3.84 -21.23 16.72
CA THR A 580 3.64 -21.63 15.32
C THR A 580 4.69 -22.65 14.86
N ARG A 581 4.40 -23.36 13.76
CA ARG A 581 5.37 -24.26 13.10
C ARG A 581 4.95 -24.59 11.66
N PHE A 582 5.82 -24.41 10.68
CA PHE A 582 5.59 -24.96 9.33
C PHE A 582 5.69 -26.50 9.34
N LEU A 583 4.75 -27.17 8.67
CA LEU A 583 4.64 -28.64 8.65
C LEU A 583 5.19 -29.30 7.38
N ASP A 584 5.66 -28.51 6.41
CA ASP A 584 6.31 -28.99 5.19
C ASP A 584 7.41 -28.04 4.71
N GLU A 585 8.45 -28.59 4.08
CA GLU A 585 9.64 -27.86 3.57
C GLU A 585 9.29 -26.77 2.55
N ARG A 586 8.13 -26.88 1.89
CA ARG A 586 7.62 -25.92 0.90
C ARG A 586 6.70 -24.86 1.52
N ARG A 587 6.69 -24.75 2.85
CA ARG A 587 5.96 -23.77 3.66
C ARG A 587 4.47 -23.64 3.29
N ASN A 588 3.82 -24.74 2.88
CA ASN A 588 2.39 -24.71 2.52
C ASN A 588 1.49 -24.69 3.74
N LYS A 589 1.87 -25.38 4.81
CA LYS A 589 1.01 -25.61 5.99
C LYS A 589 1.66 -25.04 7.24
N LEU A 590 0.94 -24.15 7.91
CA LEU A 590 1.34 -23.54 9.17
C LEU A 590 0.45 -24.08 10.30
N GLU A 591 1.04 -24.80 11.25
CA GLU A 591 0.44 -25.10 12.54
C GLU A 591 0.46 -23.83 13.38
N ILE A 592 -0.69 -23.42 13.92
CA ILE A 592 -0.84 -22.29 14.85
C ILE A 592 -1.50 -22.76 16.14
N SER A 593 -1.10 -22.19 17.27
CA SER A 593 -1.80 -22.36 18.56
C SER A 593 -2.76 -21.20 18.78
N ALA A 594 -4.05 -21.49 18.97
CA ALA A 594 -5.09 -20.47 19.07
C ALA A 594 -6.20 -20.85 20.07
N ILE A 595 -6.80 -19.84 20.68
CA ILE A 595 -7.88 -19.98 21.66
C ILE A 595 -9.22 -19.88 20.92
N PRO A 596 -10.05 -20.95 20.86
CA PRO A 596 -11.33 -20.90 20.17
C PRO A 596 -12.33 -20.01 20.90
N LEU A 597 -13.02 -19.13 20.17
CA LEU A 597 -14.03 -18.23 20.75
C LEU A 597 -15.47 -18.69 20.49
N ASP A 598 -15.84 -18.84 19.22
CA ASP A 598 -17.19 -19.14 18.73
C ASP A 598 -17.15 -19.50 17.23
N LYS A 599 -18.31 -19.62 16.55
CA LYS A 599 -18.44 -19.72 15.09
C LYS A 599 -19.37 -18.62 14.56
N ILE A 600 -19.20 -18.21 13.30
CA ILE A 600 -20.15 -17.33 12.61
C ILE A 600 -21.52 -18.04 12.49
N GLY A 601 -22.59 -17.37 12.91
CA GLY A 601 -23.96 -17.85 12.84
C GLY A 601 -24.71 -17.24 11.66
N LYS A 602 -24.97 -15.93 11.73
CA LYS A 602 -25.53 -15.10 10.66
C LYS A 602 -24.55 -13.97 10.31
N TYR A 603 -24.59 -13.49 9.07
CA TYR A 603 -23.83 -12.32 8.62
C TYR A 603 -24.67 -11.50 7.63
N GLY A 604 -24.38 -10.21 7.52
CA GLY A 604 -25.09 -9.28 6.65
C GLY A 604 -24.38 -9.03 5.32
N ILE A 605 -24.96 -8.16 4.49
CA ILE A 605 -24.31 -7.71 3.25
C ILE A 605 -22.98 -7.00 3.54
N SER A 606 -22.00 -7.15 2.65
CA SER A 606 -20.71 -6.44 2.69
C SER A 606 -20.82 -5.04 2.12
N VAL A 607 -20.19 -4.03 2.75
CA VAL A 607 -20.01 -2.71 2.13
C VAL A 607 -18.97 -2.82 1.01
N GLY A 608 -19.35 -2.41 -0.21
CA GLY A 608 -18.48 -2.44 -1.37
C GLY A 608 -17.25 -1.54 -1.23
N THR A 609 -16.14 -1.90 -1.88
CA THR A 609 -14.86 -1.16 -1.79
C THR A 609 -14.86 0.19 -2.51
N LEU A 610 -15.87 0.46 -3.33
CA LEU A 610 -16.11 1.79 -3.91
C LEU A 610 -16.76 2.76 -2.90
N CYS A 611 -17.25 2.26 -1.76
CA CYS A 611 -17.69 3.05 -0.62
C CYS A 611 -18.65 4.20 -0.98
N THR A 612 -19.66 3.92 -1.80
CA THR A 612 -20.71 4.90 -2.08
C THR A 612 -21.53 5.16 -0.82
N LEU A 613 -22.20 6.31 -0.75
CA LEU A 613 -23.11 6.58 0.37
C LEU A 613 -24.20 5.51 0.48
N ALA A 614 -24.72 5.01 -0.65
CA ALA A 614 -25.74 3.97 -0.67
C ALA A 614 -25.27 2.65 -0.03
N ASP A 615 -24.02 2.24 -0.25
CA ASP A 615 -23.46 1.00 0.33
C ASP A 615 -23.55 1.02 1.86
N TYR A 616 -23.13 2.12 2.49
CA TYR A 616 -23.19 2.26 3.95
C TYR A 616 -24.62 2.29 4.50
N LEU A 617 -25.53 3.01 3.83
CA LEU A 617 -26.92 3.14 4.30
C LEU A 617 -27.68 1.80 4.17
N MET A 618 -27.51 1.10 3.05
CA MET A 618 -28.12 -0.23 2.85
C MET A 618 -27.54 -1.27 3.79
N ALA A 619 -26.22 -1.22 4.05
CA ALA A 619 -25.58 -2.07 5.05
C ALA A 619 -26.14 -1.82 6.45
N PHE A 620 -26.23 -0.55 6.90
CA PHE A 620 -26.82 -0.21 8.20
C PHE A 620 -28.26 -0.72 8.34
N LEU A 621 -29.11 -0.51 7.33
CA LEU A 621 -30.49 -1.02 7.30
C LEU A 621 -30.56 -2.55 7.43
N HIS A 622 -29.78 -3.28 6.62
CA HIS A 622 -29.74 -4.74 6.66
C HIS A 622 -29.19 -5.27 7.99
N TRP A 623 -28.12 -4.68 8.52
CA TRP A 623 -27.49 -5.14 9.75
C TRP A 623 -28.35 -4.85 10.98
N ARG A 624 -29.09 -3.73 11.00
CA ARG A 624 -30.12 -3.45 12.01
C ARG A 624 -31.29 -4.45 11.91
N ALA A 625 -31.75 -4.80 10.71
CA ALA A 625 -32.83 -5.78 10.53
C ALA A 625 -32.48 -7.15 11.15
N MET A 626 -31.21 -7.59 11.05
CA MET A 626 -30.73 -8.83 11.68
C MET A 626 -30.79 -8.83 13.22
N LEU A 627 -30.94 -7.66 13.86
CA LEU A 627 -31.13 -7.54 15.32
C LEU A 627 -32.60 -7.64 15.70
N LEU A 628 -33.51 -7.09 14.88
CA LEU A 628 -34.95 -7.13 15.09
C LEU A 628 -35.50 -8.58 15.09
N GLU A 629 -34.83 -9.51 14.39
CA GLU A 629 -35.12 -10.96 14.42
C GLU A 629 -34.91 -11.66 15.79
N ARG A 630 -34.58 -10.93 16.87
CA ARG A 630 -34.23 -11.49 18.19
C ARG A 630 -35.08 -11.01 19.37
N HIS A 631 -36.06 -10.15 19.15
CA HIS A 631 -36.81 -9.54 20.25
C HIS A 631 -38.05 -10.33 20.64
N ASP A 632 -38.09 -10.77 21.89
CA ASP A 632 -39.29 -10.68 22.72
C ASP A 632 -39.34 -9.25 23.31
N ASP A 633 -40.51 -8.61 23.35
CA ASP A 633 -40.68 -7.15 23.51
C ASP A 633 -40.48 -6.59 24.95
N GLU A 634 -40.13 -7.42 25.93
CA GLU A 634 -40.37 -7.08 27.36
C GLU A 634 -39.23 -6.31 28.08
N ASP A 635 -37.98 -6.27 27.58
CA ASP A 635 -36.85 -5.58 28.22
C ASP A 635 -36.27 -4.43 27.38
N ARG A 636 -36.48 -3.19 27.84
CA ARG A 636 -35.99 -1.95 27.19
C ARG A 636 -34.54 -1.60 27.50
N ASP A 637 -33.98 -2.05 28.62
CA ASP A 637 -32.56 -1.78 28.93
C ASP A 637 -31.65 -2.77 28.19
N TYR A 638 -32.10 -4.01 28.02
CA TYR A 638 -31.48 -4.98 27.12
C TYR A 638 -31.50 -4.51 25.66
N ASP A 639 -32.65 -4.01 25.16
CA ASP A 639 -32.77 -3.42 23.82
C ASP A 639 -31.77 -2.27 23.59
N ARG A 640 -31.67 -1.33 24.55
CA ARG A 640 -30.70 -0.24 24.51
C ARG A 640 -29.26 -0.76 24.47
N LEU A 641 -28.92 -1.77 25.27
CA LEU A 641 -27.58 -2.36 25.32
C LEU A 641 -27.23 -3.08 24.00
N VAL A 642 -28.19 -3.79 23.39
CA VAL A 642 -28.03 -4.41 22.07
C VAL A 642 -27.73 -3.34 21.00
N LYS A 643 -28.47 -2.22 21.01
CA LYS A 643 -28.29 -1.11 20.07
C LYS A 643 -26.96 -0.35 20.29
N GLU A 644 -26.53 -0.11 21.53
CA GLU A 644 -25.22 0.50 21.77
C GLU A 644 -24.07 -0.45 21.36
N THR A 645 -24.20 -1.75 21.65
CA THR A 645 -23.25 -2.78 21.19
C THR A 645 -23.12 -2.80 19.67
N PHE A 646 -24.24 -2.64 18.94
CA PHE A 646 -24.25 -2.51 17.48
C PHE A 646 -23.52 -1.25 17.01
N CYS A 647 -23.84 -0.07 17.56
CA CYS A 647 -23.18 1.19 17.21
C CYS A 647 -21.67 1.17 17.50
N ARG A 648 -21.23 0.51 18.58
CA ARG A 648 -19.80 0.27 18.87
C ARG A 648 -19.19 -0.73 17.89
N THR A 649 -19.89 -1.80 17.55
CA THR A 649 -19.39 -2.84 16.65
C THR A 649 -19.13 -2.30 15.23
N ILE A 650 -20.04 -1.51 14.66
CA ILE A 650 -19.88 -0.99 13.27
C ILE A 650 -18.79 0.10 13.14
N CYS A 651 -18.32 0.67 14.25
CA CYS A 651 -17.16 1.56 14.29
C CYS A 651 -15.89 0.91 14.89
N LEU A 652 -15.92 -0.41 15.14
CA LEU A 652 -14.82 -1.19 15.73
C LEU A 652 -14.38 -0.68 17.13
N ASP A 653 -15.34 -0.21 17.91
CA ASP A 653 -15.23 0.47 19.22
C ASP A 653 -14.35 1.73 19.22
N GLN A 654 -14.07 2.30 18.04
CA GLN A 654 -13.32 3.54 17.87
C GLN A 654 -14.24 4.76 18.04
N VAL A 655 -14.93 4.82 19.19
CA VAL A 655 -15.87 5.88 19.57
C VAL A 655 -15.08 7.16 19.92
N PRO A 656 -15.40 8.33 19.36
CA PRO A 656 -14.72 9.57 19.72
C PRO A 656 -15.00 9.97 21.17
N GLU A 657 -14.03 10.61 21.82
CA GLU A 657 -14.06 10.93 23.26
C GLU A 657 -15.31 11.73 23.67
N GLU A 658 -15.73 12.70 22.85
CA GLU A 658 -16.95 13.51 23.03
C GLU A 658 -18.27 12.71 23.07
N PHE A 659 -18.29 11.51 22.48
CA PHE A 659 -19.43 10.58 22.47
C PHE A 659 -19.24 9.34 23.38
N ASN A 660 -18.03 9.07 23.87
CA ASN A 660 -17.68 7.83 24.59
C ASN A 660 -18.03 7.88 26.09
N ASP A 661 -19.18 8.44 26.42
CA ASP A 661 -19.72 8.59 27.77
C ASP A 661 -20.77 7.50 28.04
N PRO A 662 -20.48 6.49 28.90
CA PRO A 662 -21.40 5.38 29.16
C PRO A 662 -22.73 5.79 29.80
N SER A 663 -22.84 7.00 30.37
CA SER A 663 -24.03 7.41 31.14
C SER A 663 -25.23 7.78 30.25
N ASN A 664 -24.98 8.25 29.02
CA ASN A 664 -26.00 8.92 28.21
C ASN A 664 -26.15 8.37 26.78
N SER A 665 -25.40 7.33 26.40
CA SER A 665 -25.46 6.68 25.08
C SER A 665 -25.41 7.66 23.88
N LYS A 666 -24.70 8.80 24.05
CA LYS A 666 -24.50 9.81 22.98
C LYS A 666 -24.08 9.20 21.64
N TRP A 667 -23.22 8.17 21.68
CA TRP A 667 -22.77 7.47 20.47
C TRP A 667 -23.90 6.76 19.71
N LEU A 668 -24.84 6.11 20.42
CA LEU A 668 -26.03 5.49 19.83
C LEU A 668 -26.86 6.56 19.12
N THR A 669 -27.19 7.64 19.84
CA THR A 669 -28.00 8.76 19.31
C THR A 669 -27.36 9.41 18.08
N ALA A 670 -26.05 9.69 18.12
CA ALA A 670 -25.33 10.27 16.98
C ALA A 670 -25.28 9.31 15.77
N THR A 671 -25.03 8.02 16.02
CA THR A 671 -25.03 6.98 14.98
C THR A 671 -26.39 6.88 14.29
N PHE A 672 -27.46 6.65 15.07
CA PHE A 672 -28.80 6.49 14.52
C PHE A 672 -29.31 7.79 13.86
N HIS A 673 -29.02 8.97 14.43
CA HIS A 673 -29.38 10.25 13.80
C HIS A 673 -28.75 10.39 12.41
N VAL A 674 -27.43 10.20 12.30
CA VAL A 674 -26.72 10.41 11.03
C VAL A 674 -27.15 9.40 9.98
N PHE A 675 -27.30 8.11 10.33
CA PHE A 675 -27.79 7.12 9.38
C PHE A 675 -29.25 7.36 8.98
N ALA A 676 -30.17 7.56 9.93
CA ALA A 676 -31.59 7.72 9.63
C ALA A 676 -31.89 9.02 8.85
N ALA A 677 -31.24 10.12 9.21
CA ALA A 677 -31.36 11.37 8.45
C ALA A 677 -30.80 11.20 7.02
N LEU A 678 -29.61 10.59 6.85
CA LEU A 678 -29.07 10.35 5.51
C LEU A 678 -29.90 9.36 4.68
N ILE A 679 -30.60 8.41 5.31
CA ILE A 679 -31.59 7.54 4.62
C ILE A 679 -32.77 8.38 4.13
N ARG A 680 -33.39 9.21 4.99
CA ARG A 680 -34.49 10.10 4.58
C ARG A 680 -34.05 11.08 3.47
N ASP A 681 -32.87 11.66 3.60
CA ASP A 681 -32.31 12.65 2.68
C ASP A 681 -31.87 12.05 1.32
N ARG A 682 -31.80 10.70 1.19
CA ARG A 682 -31.33 10.00 -0.03
C ARG A 682 -32.29 8.97 -0.61
N LEU A 683 -33.18 8.41 0.20
CA LEU A 683 -34.18 7.42 -0.17
C LEU A 683 -35.59 7.93 0.24
N PRO A 684 -36.05 9.10 -0.25
CA PRO A 684 -37.28 9.75 0.23
C PRO A 684 -38.57 8.93 -0.02
N PHE A 685 -38.51 7.91 -0.88
CA PHE A 685 -39.60 6.97 -1.15
C PHE A 685 -39.55 5.69 -0.28
N MET A 686 -38.49 5.52 0.54
CA MET A 686 -38.41 4.45 1.52
C MET A 686 -38.96 4.95 2.86
N PRO A 687 -40.10 4.43 3.36
CA PRO A 687 -40.64 4.85 4.65
C PRO A 687 -39.70 4.39 5.78
N LEU A 688 -39.30 5.32 6.64
CA LEU A 688 -38.65 5.00 7.90
C LEU A 688 -39.68 4.40 8.88
N ASP A 689 -39.25 3.43 9.68
CA ASP A 689 -40.03 3.00 10.84
C ASP A 689 -40.02 4.06 11.95
N LYS A 690 -40.79 3.82 13.03
CA LYS A 690 -40.97 4.78 14.13
C LYS A 690 -39.67 5.17 14.83
N GLU A 691 -38.72 4.24 14.95
CA GLU A 691 -37.44 4.49 15.61
C GLU A 691 -36.52 5.33 14.72
N LEU A 692 -36.36 4.93 13.45
CA LEU A 692 -35.53 5.69 12.52
C LEU A 692 -36.12 7.09 12.25
N SER A 693 -37.45 7.22 12.20
CA SER A 693 -38.11 8.53 12.11
C SER A 693 -37.75 9.42 13.29
N TYR A 694 -37.90 8.91 14.53
CA TYR A 694 -37.53 9.64 15.75
C TYR A 694 -36.07 10.12 15.73
N TYR A 695 -35.11 9.26 15.36
CA TYR A 695 -33.70 9.66 15.29
C TYR A 695 -33.41 10.65 14.16
N ALA A 696 -34.09 10.56 13.02
CA ALA A 696 -33.94 11.50 11.91
C ALA A 696 -34.49 12.90 12.24
N ASP A 697 -35.47 12.99 13.14
CA ASP A 697 -36.10 14.25 13.59
C ASP A 697 -35.35 14.97 14.73
N LEU A 698 -34.28 14.37 15.29
CA LEU A 698 -33.48 15.03 16.33
C LEU A 698 -32.70 16.23 15.78
N GLU A 699 -32.89 17.39 16.41
CA GLU A 699 -32.11 18.59 16.11
C GLU A 699 -30.81 18.66 16.94
N GLY A 700 -29.83 19.43 16.45
CA GLY A 700 -28.60 19.75 17.19
C GLY A 700 -27.54 18.64 17.33
N ILE A 701 -27.83 17.41 16.90
CA ILE A 701 -26.92 16.26 17.04
C ILE A 701 -25.72 16.34 16.07
N VAL A 702 -25.98 16.35 14.76
CA VAL A 702 -24.99 16.61 13.69
C VAL A 702 -25.67 17.46 12.61
N ARG A 703 -25.02 18.53 12.16
CA ARG A 703 -25.62 19.45 11.17
C ARG A 703 -25.79 18.77 9.81
N PRO A 704 -26.85 19.10 9.03
CA PRO A 704 -27.11 18.47 7.74
C PRO A 704 -25.90 18.44 6.78
N GLU A 705 -25.14 19.54 6.74
CA GLU A 705 -23.92 19.68 5.94
C GLU A 705 -22.79 18.73 6.37
N ASP A 706 -22.67 18.46 7.67
CA ASP A 706 -21.58 17.66 8.26
C ASP A 706 -21.84 16.15 8.24
N ARG A 707 -23.11 15.72 8.15
CA ARG A 707 -23.53 14.30 8.25
C ARG A 707 -22.71 13.34 7.37
N ARG A 708 -22.38 13.72 6.13
CA ARG A 708 -21.59 12.88 5.22
C ARG A 708 -20.12 12.78 5.65
N ALA A 709 -19.53 13.87 6.14
CA ALA A 709 -18.16 13.87 6.66
C ALA A 709 -18.06 13.05 7.94
N PHE A 710 -19.03 13.21 8.86
CA PHE A 710 -19.17 12.41 10.07
C PHE A 710 -19.24 10.90 9.75
N LEU A 711 -20.10 10.50 8.80
CA LEU A 711 -20.22 9.10 8.40
C LEU A 711 -18.89 8.54 7.88
N GLN A 712 -18.23 9.27 6.97
CA GLN A 712 -16.97 8.82 6.37
C GLN A 712 -15.82 8.76 7.38
N LEU A 713 -15.76 9.70 8.33
CA LEU A 713 -14.75 9.76 9.38
C LEU A 713 -14.91 8.63 10.42
N HIS A 714 -16.13 8.43 10.91
CA HIS A 714 -16.34 7.52 12.04
C HIS A 714 -16.66 6.08 11.65
N PHE A 715 -17.20 5.83 10.44
CA PHE A 715 -17.55 4.49 9.98
C PHE A 715 -16.87 4.08 8.67
N GLY A 716 -16.50 5.01 7.79
CA GLY A 716 -16.09 4.73 6.41
C GLY A 716 -15.08 3.59 6.24
N GLY A 717 -13.82 3.81 6.66
CA GLY A 717 -12.77 2.79 6.58
C GLY A 717 -12.96 1.56 7.48
N LYS A 718 -13.89 1.63 8.44
CA LYS A 718 -14.23 0.55 9.39
C LYS A 718 -15.30 -0.40 8.84
N MET A 719 -16.22 0.11 8.02
CA MET A 719 -17.21 -0.68 7.30
C MET A 719 -16.69 -1.18 5.94
N MET A 720 -15.81 -0.42 5.27
CA MET A 720 -15.28 -0.73 3.93
C MET A 720 -14.81 -2.19 3.79
N GLY A 721 -15.39 -2.90 2.81
CA GLY A 721 -15.07 -4.30 2.48
C GLY A 721 -15.35 -5.33 3.58
N ARG A 722 -16.12 -4.94 4.60
CA ARG A 722 -16.48 -5.78 5.75
C ARG A 722 -18.00 -5.95 5.82
N CYS A 723 -18.42 -6.96 6.58
CA CYS A 723 -19.82 -7.19 6.94
C CYS A 723 -19.98 -7.46 8.43
N PHE A 724 -21.15 -7.05 8.95
CA PHE A 724 -21.56 -7.33 10.32
C PHE A 724 -21.95 -8.80 10.48
N CYS A 725 -21.63 -9.38 11.63
CA CYS A 725 -21.95 -10.76 11.94
C CYS A 725 -22.48 -10.97 13.36
N LEU A 726 -23.30 -12.00 13.50
CA LEU A 726 -23.79 -12.55 14.75
C LEU A 726 -23.25 -13.98 14.91
N THR A 727 -22.50 -14.22 15.98
CA THR A 727 -21.94 -15.54 16.29
C THR A 727 -23.01 -16.50 16.82
N LYS A 728 -22.67 -17.79 16.95
CA LYS A 728 -23.61 -18.80 17.48
C LYS A 728 -23.95 -18.58 18.96
N SER A 729 -23.02 -18.08 19.80
CA SER A 729 -23.32 -17.60 21.16
C SER A 729 -23.93 -16.18 21.18
N GLY A 730 -24.35 -15.65 20.04
CA GLY A 730 -25.12 -14.41 19.94
C GLY A 730 -24.32 -13.11 19.87
N ARG A 731 -22.99 -13.15 19.97
CA ARG A 731 -22.11 -11.97 20.03
C ARG A 731 -22.08 -11.23 18.70
N MET A 732 -21.84 -9.92 18.77
CA MET A 732 -21.69 -9.05 17.60
C MET A 732 -20.23 -8.95 17.15
N GLY A 733 -20.01 -8.89 15.84
CA GLY A 733 -18.72 -8.66 15.24
C GLY A 733 -18.78 -8.02 13.86
N MET A 734 -17.59 -7.70 13.33
CA MET A 734 -17.36 -7.14 12.00
C MET A 734 -16.12 -7.81 11.41
N GLY A 735 -16.21 -8.37 10.22
CA GLY A 735 -15.08 -9.07 9.57
C GLY A 735 -15.12 -8.94 8.06
N THR A 736 -14.12 -9.51 7.38
CA THR A 736 -14.05 -9.54 5.90
C THR A 736 -15.38 -9.94 5.24
N GLY A 737 -15.73 -9.29 4.12
CA GLY A 737 -16.89 -9.66 3.30
C GLY A 737 -16.80 -11.05 2.64
N PHE A 738 -15.70 -11.79 2.83
CA PHE A 738 -15.55 -13.20 2.41
C PHE A 738 -15.93 -14.22 3.51
N MET A 739 -16.38 -13.77 4.69
CA MET A 739 -16.86 -14.68 5.74
C MET A 739 -18.11 -15.48 5.32
N GLY A 740 -18.35 -16.59 6.01
CA GLY A 740 -19.54 -17.43 5.84
C GLY A 740 -20.00 -18.07 7.14
N SER A 741 -21.28 -18.45 7.19
CA SER A 741 -21.86 -19.17 8.32
C SER A 741 -21.14 -20.51 8.55
N GLY A 742 -20.61 -20.71 9.75
CA GLY A 742 -19.83 -21.90 10.13
C GLY A 742 -18.32 -21.66 10.30
N ASP A 743 -17.78 -20.55 9.78
CA ASP A 743 -16.37 -20.17 10.01
C ASP A 743 -16.06 -20.07 11.50
N LEU A 744 -14.89 -20.57 11.92
CA LEU A 744 -14.45 -20.52 13.32
C LEU A 744 -13.83 -19.15 13.62
N ILE A 745 -14.16 -18.59 14.78
CA ILE A 745 -13.45 -17.45 15.34
C ILE A 745 -12.45 -17.97 16.37
N VAL A 746 -11.17 -17.70 16.15
CA VAL A 746 -10.09 -18.06 17.08
C VAL A 746 -9.21 -16.83 17.37
N VAL A 747 -8.55 -16.80 18.52
CA VAL A 747 -7.48 -15.83 18.81
C VAL A 747 -6.15 -16.57 18.80
N PRO A 748 -5.33 -16.43 17.73
CA PRO A 748 -3.97 -16.95 17.72
C PRO A 748 -3.14 -16.25 18.79
N LEU A 749 -2.22 -16.98 19.42
CA LEU A 749 -1.19 -16.35 20.24
C LEU A 749 -0.28 -15.49 19.32
N GLY A 750 0.16 -14.32 19.81
CA GLY A 750 0.93 -13.37 19.00
C GLY A 750 0.13 -12.62 17.92
N CYS A 751 -1.21 -12.58 17.97
CA CYS A 751 -2.02 -11.77 17.04
C CYS A 751 -2.71 -10.59 17.74
N SER A 752 -2.72 -9.44 17.07
CA SER A 752 -3.47 -8.23 17.44
C SER A 752 -4.99 -8.43 17.38
N THR A 753 -5.48 -9.35 16.55
CA THR A 753 -6.92 -9.57 16.26
C THR A 753 -7.37 -11.03 16.44
N PRO A 754 -8.66 -11.30 16.71
CA PRO A 754 -9.25 -12.59 16.38
C PRO A 754 -9.28 -12.78 14.86
N ILE A 755 -9.15 -14.03 14.41
CA ILE A 755 -9.19 -14.41 12.99
C ILE A 755 -10.33 -15.39 12.71
N LEU A 756 -10.72 -15.45 11.44
CA LEU A 756 -11.64 -16.41 10.85
C LEU A 756 -10.87 -17.51 10.13
N ILE A 757 -11.15 -18.76 10.48
CA ILE A 757 -10.65 -19.94 9.77
C ILE A 757 -11.81 -20.87 9.36
N ARG A 758 -11.78 -21.35 8.12
CA ARG A 758 -12.83 -22.18 7.50
C ARG A 758 -12.34 -23.62 7.35
N PRO A 759 -13.07 -24.65 7.82
CA PRO A 759 -12.72 -26.05 7.55
C PRO A 759 -12.75 -26.31 6.03
N GLU A 760 -11.59 -26.53 5.44
CA GLU A 760 -11.37 -26.60 3.99
C GLU A 760 -10.04 -27.32 3.74
N GLY A 761 -9.94 -28.21 2.75
CA GLY A 761 -8.75 -29.02 2.50
C GLY A 761 -8.84 -30.44 3.09
N GLY A 762 -7.74 -30.95 3.64
CA GLY A 762 -7.68 -32.27 4.28
C GLY A 762 -8.42 -32.36 5.62
N ARG A 763 -8.44 -33.56 6.23
CA ARG A 763 -9.03 -33.76 7.56
C ARG A 763 -8.24 -32.98 8.62
N GLY A 764 -8.85 -31.93 9.18
CA GLY A 764 -8.24 -31.08 10.21
C GLY A 764 -7.47 -29.87 9.65
N GLU A 765 -7.59 -29.61 8.34
CA GLU A 765 -6.99 -28.45 7.68
C GLU A 765 -8.02 -27.32 7.52
N TYR A 766 -7.51 -26.09 7.49
CA TYR A 766 -8.33 -24.88 7.48
C TYR A 766 -7.80 -23.85 6.48
N ARG A 767 -8.71 -23.18 5.77
CA ARG A 767 -8.39 -21.96 5.04
C ARG A 767 -8.42 -20.76 5.98
N PHE A 768 -7.42 -19.87 5.90
CA PHE A 768 -7.51 -18.53 6.46
C PHE A 768 -8.53 -17.69 5.65
N VAL A 769 -9.50 -17.10 6.35
CA VAL A 769 -10.57 -16.29 5.74
C VAL A 769 -10.28 -14.80 5.90
N GLY A 770 -9.83 -14.38 7.09
CA GLY A 770 -9.43 -13.01 7.39
C GLY A 770 -9.55 -12.65 8.86
N ASP A 771 -9.42 -11.37 9.19
CA ASP A 771 -9.60 -10.86 10.55
C ASP A 771 -11.07 -10.58 10.88
N VAL A 772 -11.38 -10.55 12.19
CA VAL A 772 -12.72 -10.24 12.70
C VAL A 772 -12.64 -9.48 14.02
N TYR A 773 -13.16 -8.26 14.02
CA TYR A 773 -13.54 -7.59 15.25
C TYR A 773 -14.66 -8.38 15.93
N LEU A 774 -14.46 -8.79 17.19
CA LEU A 774 -15.49 -9.39 18.02
C LEU A 774 -15.65 -8.57 19.30
N HIS A 775 -16.88 -8.10 19.57
CA HIS A 775 -17.11 -7.18 20.67
C HIS A 775 -16.69 -7.78 22.03
N GLY A 776 -15.87 -7.03 22.77
CA GLY A 776 -15.33 -7.44 24.06
C GLY A 776 -14.16 -8.42 24.05
N TYR A 777 -13.58 -8.78 22.88
CA TYR A 777 -12.41 -9.69 22.79
C TYR A 777 -11.16 -9.08 22.15
N MET A 778 -11.18 -7.81 21.75
CA MET A 778 -10.06 -7.13 21.05
C MET A 778 -8.88 -6.71 21.95
N ARG A 779 -8.93 -7.02 23.25
CA ARG A 779 -7.95 -6.61 24.27
C ARG A 779 -7.78 -7.71 25.33
N GLY A 780 -6.86 -8.64 25.10
CA GLY A 780 -6.36 -9.65 26.07
C GLY A 780 -7.32 -10.75 26.55
N LYS A 781 -8.65 -10.51 26.57
CA LYS A 781 -9.65 -11.33 27.28
C LYS A 781 -9.64 -12.83 26.96
N ALA A 782 -9.32 -13.21 25.72
CA ALA A 782 -9.20 -14.62 25.35
C ALA A 782 -8.05 -15.31 26.12
N VAL A 783 -6.90 -14.63 26.20
CA VAL A 783 -5.69 -15.10 26.91
C VAL A 783 -5.85 -15.04 28.43
N GLU A 784 -6.65 -14.11 28.97
CA GLU A 784 -7.06 -14.12 30.38
C GLU A 784 -7.89 -15.37 30.70
N GLN A 785 -8.91 -15.66 29.89
CA GLN A 785 -9.76 -16.85 30.02
C GLN A 785 -8.93 -18.15 29.91
N TRP A 786 -7.98 -18.21 28.98
CA TRP A 786 -7.08 -19.36 28.88
C TRP A 786 -6.17 -19.53 30.12
N LYS A 787 -5.57 -18.44 30.62
CA LYS A 787 -4.74 -18.48 31.85
C LYS A 787 -5.54 -18.91 33.09
N ASN A 788 -6.82 -18.54 33.16
CA ASN A 788 -7.75 -18.96 34.21
C ASN A 788 -8.28 -20.40 34.04
N ARG A 789 -8.08 -21.03 32.88
CA ARG A 789 -8.70 -22.30 32.45
C ARG A 789 -10.22 -22.23 32.19
N ASP A 790 -10.73 -21.03 31.89
CA ASP A 790 -12.09 -20.83 31.35
C ASP A 790 -12.20 -21.23 29.88
N ARG A 791 -11.06 -21.36 29.18
CA ARG A 791 -10.93 -21.84 27.78
C ARG A 791 -9.64 -22.63 27.59
N ASP A 792 -9.66 -23.57 26.64
CA ASP A 792 -8.48 -24.31 26.21
C ASP A 792 -7.71 -23.59 25.07
N LEU A 793 -6.46 -24.01 24.88
CA LEU A 793 -5.62 -23.64 23.73
C LEU A 793 -5.57 -24.83 22.78
N GLU A 794 -6.09 -24.65 21.57
CA GLU A 794 -6.11 -25.69 20.53
C GLU A 794 -5.04 -25.41 19.46
N ARG A 795 -4.79 -26.40 18.59
CA ARG A 795 -3.91 -26.25 17.42
C ARG A 795 -4.69 -26.39 16.13
N PHE A 796 -4.40 -25.52 15.18
CA PHE A 796 -5.03 -25.47 13.87
C PHE A 796 -3.96 -25.50 12.78
N VAL A 797 -4.20 -26.23 11.69
CA VAL A 797 -3.32 -26.24 10.52
C VAL A 797 -3.97 -25.40 9.43
N ILE A 798 -3.38 -24.26 9.11
CA ILE A 798 -3.80 -23.40 7.99
C ILE A 798 -2.94 -23.66 6.75
N HIS A 799 -3.56 -23.64 5.56
CA HIS A 799 -2.94 -23.86 4.24
C HIS A 799 -3.30 -22.78 3.22
#